data_AF-A0A3B3DNL3-F1
#
_entry.id   AF-A0A3B3DNL3-F1
#
_cell.length_a   1.000
_cell.length_b   1.000
_cell.length_c   1.000
_cell.angle_alpha   90.00
_cell.angle_beta   90.00
_cell.angle_gamma   90.00
#
_symmetry.space_group_name_H-M   'P 1'
#
loop_
_entity.id
_entity.type
_entity.pdbx_description
1 polymer ?
#
loop_
_entity_poly.entity_id
_entity_poly.type
_entity_poly.pdbx_seq_one_letter_code
_entity_poly.pdbx_strand_id
1 'polypeptide(L)'
;MRFLVFSSFLALGLASSPPSVSQMYGSLESPNFPEPYPQLLERRWNVRVPAGFRIQLSFSHFDLEPSYLCEYDYVQVEAEGGVLARFCGREQTDTEAVPARQVVTSPKNTLTVLFVSDFSNEDRYAGFRAHYSATDVDECGGGAGEPPCDHFCHNYIGGYYCSCRYGYRLHLDNHTCTVECSGVVFRERSGVLSSVDFPAPYPKNSNCSYRIEVEEGFKLRLFFAPEFDVEDHPDIVCPYDHIKVEAGSEEFGPFCGGRSPGLVQTDTNVLTLRFHTDDSGENSGWSLTYSTTGSQCPVPETPPHAMLEPVQSEYFFKDHILFTCLPGYCMMKDGDALSHYQINCQANGSWSGTTPHCRRIDCGSPWEVDSAYIVFGSHDNSTLFGATVAYVCRGNSGQPSNTSFRCGPTGEWTDAEGGTRAPSCHSACGQPSRALPTVVKRIVGGQSAVSGLFPWQALLSVDDRSRVPQDRWFGSGALLSDLWVLTAAHVLRSRRRDASVVPVAPEHVQVFLGLHRIRDKHRSNSRSVDRILLHPHFGPSNYNNDIALLKLVRRVEFSSNVRPVCLPPAPHQELLVPSPDSLGVVAGWGVFTPTGSASSPLLSDPGVAEPGAVADVLQYVKLPVVSQDECRASYAAHSIGYNITDSMFCAGFPEGGRDTCVGDSGGAFVVEDEVTRRWAVLGLVSWGGPDECGAQRMYGVYTRVSRFLEWIQNQLRRPPQERDGDHLSALPH
;
A
#
# COMPACT_ATOMS: atom_id res chain seq x y z
N MET A 1 -75.77 -22.25 -25.28
CA MET A 1 -76.25 -22.05 -26.66
C MET A 1 -76.24 -23.42 -27.34
N ARG A 2 -77.40 -23.86 -27.84
CA ARG A 2 -77.66 -25.20 -28.39
C ARG A 2 -76.93 -25.43 -29.72
N PHE A 3 -76.41 -26.63 -29.95
CA PHE A 3 -76.47 -27.26 -31.28
C PHE A 3 -76.65 -28.78 -31.14
N LEU A 4 -77.77 -29.25 -31.66
CA LEU A 4 -78.13 -30.65 -31.94
C LEU A 4 -77.76 -30.92 -33.40
N VAL A 5 -77.14 -32.05 -33.70
CA VAL A 5 -77.26 -32.69 -35.04
C VAL A 5 -77.38 -34.20 -34.89
N PHE A 6 -78.37 -34.73 -35.59
CA PHE A 6 -78.90 -36.08 -35.64
C PHE A 6 -77.89 -37.15 -36.09
N SER A 7 -77.93 -38.33 -35.44
CA SER A 7 -77.43 -39.59 -36.01
C SER A 7 -78.58 -40.34 -36.68
N SER A 8 -78.42 -40.66 -37.96
CA SER A 8 -79.33 -41.52 -38.72
C SER A 8 -78.87 -42.98 -38.61
N PHE A 9 -79.79 -43.84 -38.16
CA PHE A 9 -79.67 -45.29 -38.21
C PHE A 9 -79.87 -45.80 -39.65
N LEU A 10 -78.92 -46.60 -40.14
CA LEU A 10 -79.16 -47.49 -41.28
C LEU A 10 -78.75 -48.90 -40.85
N ALA A 11 -79.74 -49.79 -40.74
CA ALA A 11 -79.54 -51.21 -40.48
C ALA A 11 -79.29 -51.94 -41.80
N LEU A 12 -78.23 -52.76 -41.87
CA LEU A 12 -78.02 -53.75 -42.92
C LEU A 12 -77.30 -54.98 -42.37
N GLY A 13 -77.98 -56.13 -42.51
CA GLY A 13 -77.38 -57.43 -42.80
C GLY A 13 -76.58 -58.13 -41.69
N LEU A 14 -77.25 -59.03 -40.97
CA LEU A 14 -76.59 -60.15 -40.29
C LEU A 14 -75.98 -61.10 -41.34
N ALA A 15 -74.69 -60.97 -41.61
CA ALA A 15 -73.88 -62.05 -42.14
C ALA A 15 -73.38 -62.89 -40.96
N SER A 16 -73.85 -64.14 -40.86
CA SER A 16 -73.35 -65.12 -39.89
C SER A 16 -71.89 -65.47 -40.23
N SER A 17 -70.96 -64.82 -39.56
CA SER A 17 -69.57 -65.27 -39.50
C SER A 17 -69.50 -66.63 -38.79
N PRO A 18 -68.63 -67.56 -39.22
CA PRO A 18 -68.42 -68.81 -38.48
C PRO A 18 -67.82 -68.49 -37.11
N PRO A 19 -68.13 -69.29 -36.06
CA PRO A 19 -67.62 -69.05 -34.73
C PRO A 19 -66.08 -69.15 -34.72
N SER A 20 -65.41 -68.03 -34.47
CA SER A 20 -63.99 -68.04 -34.12
C SER A 20 -63.88 -68.65 -32.73
N VAL A 21 -63.28 -69.84 -32.63
CA VAL A 21 -63.08 -70.50 -31.34
C VAL A 21 -61.96 -69.76 -30.60
N SER A 22 -62.32 -68.87 -29.67
CA SER A 22 -61.38 -68.17 -28.78
C SER A 22 -61.11 -69.01 -27.52
N GLN A 23 -60.60 -70.22 -27.69
CA GLN A 23 -60.29 -71.12 -26.58
C GLN A 23 -58.78 -71.41 -26.56
N MET A 24 -58.17 -71.45 -25.38
CA MET A 24 -56.74 -71.71 -25.19
C MET A 24 -56.35 -73.16 -25.53
N TYR A 25 -57.31 -74.07 -25.68
CA TYR A 25 -57.11 -75.42 -26.15
C TYR A 25 -58.40 -75.93 -26.79
N GLY A 26 -58.32 -76.98 -27.59
CA GLY A 26 -59.49 -77.61 -28.19
C GLY A 26 -59.15 -78.79 -29.07
N SER A 27 -60.18 -79.39 -29.68
CA SER A 27 -60.04 -80.49 -30.62
C SER A 27 -60.77 -80.19 -31.93
N LEU A 28 -60.17 -80.62 -33.04
CA LEU A 28 -60.71 -80.53 -34.39
C LEU A 28 -60.87 -81.95 -34.93
N GLU A 29 -62.03 -82.26 -35.48
CA GLU A 29 -62.36 -83.60 -35.98
C GLU A 29 -62.90 -83.48 -37.41
N SER A 30 -62.54 -84.42 -38.27
CA SER A 30 -63.17 -84.56 -39.59
C SER A 30 -64.67 -84.84 -39.42
N PRO A 31 -65.55 -84.37 -40.32
CA PRO A 31 -66.97 -84.65 -40.20
C PRO A 31 -67.27 -86.15 -40.15
N ASN A 32 -68.18 -86.52 -39.24
CA ASN A 32 -68.58 -87.89 -38.90
C ASN A 32 -67.56 -88.72 -38.10
N PHE A 33 -66.37 -88.20 -37.79
CA PHE A 33 -65.37 -88.93 -36.99
C PHE A 33 -66.00 -89.58 -35.73
N PRO A 34 -65.78 -90.88 -35.46
CA PRO A 34 -64.82 -91.79 -36.09
C PRO A 34 -65.33 -92.56 -37.33
N GLU A 35 -66.54 -92.28 -37.81
CA GLU A 35 -67.06 -92.85 -39.06
C GLU A 35 -66.45 -92.17 -40.29
N PRO A 36 -66.49 -92.81 -41.49
CA PRO A 36 -65.88 -92.26 -42.68
C PRO A 36 -66.40 -90.87 -43.07
N TYR A 37 -65.49 -90.00 -43.51
CA TYR A 37 -65.82 -88.64 -43.89
C TYR A 37 -66.58 -88.56 -45.23
N PRO A 38 -67.47 -87.57 -45.43
CA PRO A 38 -68.17 -87.37 -46.70
C PRO A 38 -67.24 -86.91 -47.83
N GLN A 39 -67.60 -87.22 -49.08
CA GLN A 39 -66.97 -86.68 -50.30
C GLN A 39 -67.40 -85.23 -50.56
N LEU A 40 -66.66 -84.52 -51.43
CA LEU A 40 -66.90 -83.13 -51.89
C LEU A 40 -67.03 -82.12 -50.74
N LEU A 41 -66.25 -82.35 -49.69
CA LEU A 41 -66.27 -81.54 -48.49
C LEU A 41 -65.04 -80.62 -48.45
N GLU A 42 -65.30 -79.34 -48.18
CA GLU A 42 -64.28 -78.38 -47.75
C GLU A 42 -64.64 -77.89 -46.35
N ARG A 43 -63.73 -78.08 -45.38
CA ARG A 43 -63.92 -77.61 -44.02
C ARG A 43 -62.72 -76.83 -43.52
N ARG A 44 -62.97 -75.61 -43.06
CA ARG A 44 -61.94 -74.69 -42.56
C ARG A 44 -62.18 -74.35 -41.09
N TRP A 45 -61.14 -74.53 -40.27
CA TRP A 45 -61.09 -74.08 -38.88
C TRP A 45 -60.05 -72.98 -38.71
N ASN A 46 -60.49 -71.82 -38.25
CA ASN A 46 -59.61 -70.70 -37.93
C ASN A 46 -59.42 -70.67 -36.41
N VAL A 47 -58.28 -71.14 -35.95
CA VAL A 47 -57.90 -71.12 -34.54
C VAL A 47 -57.18 -69.81 -34.24
N ARG A 48 -57.66 -69.08 -33.24
CA ARG A 48 -57.06 -67.84 -32.76
C ARG A 48 -56.97 -67.85 -31.24
N VAL A 49 -55.76 -67.63 -30.75
CA VAL A 49 -55.47 -67.47 -29.31
C VAL A 49 -55.12 -65.99 -29.04
N PRO A 50 -55.14 -65.53 -27.77
CA PRO A 50 -54.70 -64.17 -27.43
C PRO A 50 -53.27 -63.87 -27.93
N ALA A 51 -52.93 -62.59 -28.08
CA ALA A 51 -51.55 -62.20 -28.34
C ALA A 51 -50.64 -62.64 -27.17
N GLY A 52 -49.34 -62.87 -27.43
CA GLY A 52 -48.42 -63.48 -26.46
C GLY A 52 -48.44 -65.02 -26.44
N PHE A 53 -49.25 -65.66 -27.30
CA PHE A 53 -49.31 -67.12 -27.42
C PHE A 53 -49.08 -67.59 -28.86
N ARG A 54 -48.49 -68.78 -29.00
CA ARG A 54 -48.47 -69.59 -30.23
C ARG A 54 -49.42 -70.78 -30.07
N ILE A 55 -49.77 -71.41 -31.20
CA ILE A 55 -50.67 -72.55 -31.25
C ILE A 55 -49.84 -73.77 -31.62
N GLN A 56 -49.85 -74.78 -30.74
CA GLN A 56 -49.32 -76.10 -31.03
C GLN A 56 -50.46 -77.02 -31.44
N LEU A 57 -50.39 -77.56 -32.66
CA LEU A 57 -51.34 -78.52 -33.22
C LEU A 57 -50.69 -79.91 -33.27
N SER A 58 -51.41 -80.92 -32.79
CA SER A 58 -50.99 -82.32 -32.83
C SER A 58 -52.15 -83.20 -33.27
N PHE A 59 -51.87 -84.36 -33.86
CA PHE A 59 -52.89 -85.29 -34.32
C PHE A 59 -52.87 -86.54 -33.45
N SER A 60 -54.03 -86.91 -32.88
CA SER A 60 -54.19 -88.17 -32.15
C SER A 60 -54.67 -89.31 -33.04
N HIS A 61 -55.33 -88.99 -34.16
CA HIS A 61 -55.71 -89.93 -35.21
C HIS A 61 -55.59 -89.26 -36.58
N PHE A 62 -55.14 -90.01 -37.60
CA PHE A 62 -55.05 -89.55 -38.97
C PHE A 62 -55.14 -90.73 -39.95
N ASP A 63 -56.16 -90.72 -40.80
CA ASP A 63 -56.45 -91.74 -41.81
C ASP A 63 -57.24 -91.11 -42.95
N LEU A 64 -56.53 -90.69 -44.01
CA LEU A 64 -57.10 -90.05 -45.21
C LEU A 64 -56.68 -90.83 -46.47
N GLU A 65 -57.39 -90.59 -47.58
CA GLU A 65 -56.99 -91.13 -48.89
C GLU A 65 -55.55 -90.68 -49.25
N PRO A 66 -54.65 -91.61 -49.64
CA PRO A 66 -53.32 -91.28 -50.11
C PRO A 66 -53.35 -90.81 -51.58
N SER A 67 -52.58 -89.79 -51.91
CA SER A 67 -52.40 -89.31 -53.29
C SER A 67 -51.03 -88.64 -53.46
N TYR A 68 -50.53 -88.58 -54.70
CA TYR A 68 -49.23 -87.97 -55.00
C TYR A 68 -49.21 -86.51 -54.55
N LEU A 69 -48.32 -86.17 -53.60
CA LEU A 69 -48.24 -84.84 -52.98
C LEU A 69 -49.56 -84.36 -52.34
N CYS A 70 -50.42 -85.30 -51.93
CA CYS A 70 -51.71 -85.03 -51.30
C CYS A 70 -52.64 -84.16 -52.16
N GLU A 71 -52.76 -84.46 -53.45
CA GLU A 71 -53.56 -83.69 -54.42
C GLU A 71 -55.08 -83.93 -54.33
N TYR A 72 -55.52 -85.10 -53.86
CA TYR A 72 -56.95 -85.45 -53.68
C TYR A 72 -57.42 -85.00 -52.29
N ASP A 73 -57.46 -85.92 -51.32
CA ASP A 73 -57.85 -85.62 -49.94
C ASP A 73 -56.66 -85.16 -49.10
N TYR A 74 -56.83 -84.06 -48.36
CA TYR A 74 -55.75 -83.53 -47.54
C TYR A 74 -56.20 -82.68 -46.36
N VAL A 75 -55.34 -82.63 -45.34
CA VAL A 75 -55.35 -81.60 -44.30
C VAL A 75 -54.19 -80.65 -44.51
N GLN A 76 -54.48 -79.39 -44.78
CA GLN A 76 -53.49 -78.33 -44.91
C GLN A 76 -53.52 -77.43 -43.67
N VAL A 77 -52.35 -77.18 -43.11
CA VAL A 77 -52.16 -76.29 -41.97
C VAL A 77 -51.45 -75.03 -42.46
N GLU A 78 -52.09 -73.88 -42.28
CA GLU A 78 -51.62 -72.59 -42.77
C GLU A 78 -51.47 -71.60 -41.62
N ALA A 79 -50.46 -70.73 -41.71
CA ALA A 79 -50.32 -69.57 -40.84
C ALA A 79 -49.70 -68.41 -41.62
N GLU A 80 -50.10 -67.17 -41.29
CA GLU A 80 -49.57 -65.94 -41.91
C GLU A 80 -49.62 -65.91 -43.46
N GLY A 81 -50.54 -66.65 -44.07
CA GLY A 81 -50.67 -66.74 -45.54
C GLY A 81 -49.72 -67.74 -46.21
N GLY A 82 -48.93 -68.48 -45.44
CA GLY A 82 -48.09 -69.59 -45.91
C GLY A 82 -48.60 -70.96 -45.44
N VAL A 83 -48.25 -72.01 -46.17
CA VAL A 83 -48.53 -73.40 -45.80
C VAL A 83 -47.42 -73.90 -44.88
N LEU A 84 -47.77 -74.25 -43.63
CA LEU A 84 -46.84 -74.85 -42.66
C LEU A 84 -46.66 -76.34 -42.90
N ALA A 85 -47.74 -77.04 -43.25
CA ALA A 85 -47.73 -78.46 -43.56
C ALA A 85 -48.96 -78.87 -44.37
N ARG A 86 -48.85 -79.94 -45.15
CA ARG A 86 -49.96 -80.59 -45.86
C ARG A 86 -49.84 -82.10 -45.64
N PHE A 87 -50.94 -82.74 -45.27
CA PHE A 87 -50.96 -84.15 -44.86
C PHE A 87 -52.06 -84.95 -45.57
N CYS A 88 -51.79 -86.22 -45.89
CA CYS A 88 -52.71 -87.20 -46.46
C CYS A 88 -52.20 -88.64 -46.21
N GLY A 89 -53.00 -89.65 -46.53
CA GLY A 89 -52.63 -91.05 -46.33
C GLY A 89 -52.73 -91.54 -44.88
N ARG A 90 -52.28 -92.78 -44.65
CA ARG A 90 -52.29 -93.47 -43.35
C ARG A 90 -50.90 -93.77 -42.79
N GLU A 91 -49.92 -94.01 -43.68
CA GLU A 91 -48.53 -94.28 -43.33
C GLU A 91 -47.61 -93.33 -44.12
N GLN A 92 -46.44 -93.02 -43.56
CA GLN A 92 -45.47 -92.12 -44.19
C GLN A 92 -44.78 -92.80 -45.37
N THR A 93 -44.80 -92.17 -46.55
CA THR A 93 -44.12 -92.65 -47.76
C THR A 93 -43.26 -91.52 -48.38
N ASP A 94 -42.75 -91.71 -49.59
CA ASP A 94 -42.04 -90.71 -50.39
C ASP A 94 -42.97 -89.70 -51.08
N THR A 95 -44.25 -90.06 -51.26
CA THR A 95 -45.26 -89.22 -51.93
C THR A 95 -46.34 -88.68 -51.00
N GLU A 96 -46.57 -89.33 -49.86
CA GLU A 96 -47.53 -88.92 -48.83
C GLU A 96 -46.84 -88.44 -47.55
N ALA A 97 -47.37 -87.38 -46.94
CA ALA A 97 -46.94 -86.90 -45.63
C ALA A 97 -48.05 -87.13 -44.60
N VAL A 98 -47.73 -87.80 -43.49
CA VAL A 98 -48.65 -87.95 -42.34
C VAL A 98 -48.10 -87.20 -41.12
N PRO A 99 -48.96 -86.64 -40.25
CA PRO A 99 -48.51 -85.83 -39.12
C PRO A 99 -47.75 -86.63 -38.04
N ALA A 100 -47.97 -87.95 -37.94
CA ALA A 100 -47.33 -88.83 -36.95
C ALA A 100 -47.29 -88.24 -35.52
N ARG A 101 -46.11 -88.10 -34.91
CA ARG A 101 -45.90 -87.43 -33.60
C ARG A 101 -45.45 -85.97 -33.73
N GLN A 102 -45.49 -85.39 -34.93
CA GLN A 102 -45.06 -84.02 -35.17
C GLN A 102 -46.05 -83.04 -34.55
N VAL A 103 -45.53 -82.05 -33.83
CA VAL A 103 -46.30 -80.90 -33.36
C VAL A 103 -46.06 -79.74 -34.31
N VAL A 104 -47.12 -79.30 -34.99
CA VAL A 104 -47.06 -78.13 -35.87
C VAL A 104 -47.27 -76.89 -34.99
N THR A 105 -46.25 -76.04 -34.89
CA THR A 105 -46.32 -74.81 -34.08
C THR A 105 -46.55 -73.61 -34.99
N SER A 106 -47.54 -72.78 -34.69
CA SER A 106 -47.78 -71.55 -35.42
C SER A 106 -46.72 -70.49 -35.09
N PRO A 107 -46.31 -69.65 -36.07
CA PRO A 107 -45.36 -68.56 -35.83
C PRO A 107 -45.93 -67.44 -34.95
N LYS A 108 -47.23 -67.14 -35.09
CA LYS A 108 -47.99 -66.15 -34.29
C LYS A 108 -49.21 -66.79 -33.61
N ASN A 109 -50.18 -65.97 -33.18
CA ASN A 109 -51.37 -66.39 -32.43
C ASN A 109 -52.54 -66.88 -33.29
N THR A 110 -52.30 -67.19 -34.58
CA THR A 110 -53.32 -67.67 -35.52
C THR A 110 -52.83 -68.90 -36.29
N LEU A 111 -53.75 -69.82 -36.54
CA LEU A 111 -53.53 -71.04 -37.30
C LEU A 111 -54.83 -71.42 -38.03
N THR A 112 -54.73 -71.73 -39.31
CA THR A 112 -55.84 -72.21 -40.12
C THR A 112 -55.61 -73.69 -40.45
N VAL A 113 -56.62 -74.51 -40.21
CA VAL A 113 -56.64 -75.92 -40.62
C VAL A 113 -57.72 -76.08 -41.69
N LEU A 114 -57.34 -76.53 -42.87
CA LEU A 114 -58.20 -76.77 -44.02
C LEU A 114 -58.22 -78.27 -44.32
N PHE A 115 -59.40 -78.88 -44.27
CA PHE A 115 -59.62 -80.24 -44.72
C PHE A 115 -60.41 -80.22 -46.02
N VAL A 116 -59.90 -80.90 -47.04
CA VAL A 116 -60.54 -81.06 -48.35
C VAL A 116 -60.67 -82.55 -48.65
N SER A 117 -61.85 -82.95 -49.15
CA SER A 117 -62.09 -84.25 -49.77
C SER A 117 -62.61 -84.05 -51.19
N ASP A 118 -62.16 -84.89 -52.12
CA ASP A 118 -62.53 -84.82 -53.51
C ASP A 118 -63.86 -85.57 -53.79
N PHE A 119 -64.14 -85.92 -55.05
CA PHE A 119 -65.38 -86.61 -55.43
C PHE A 119 -65.35 -88.13 -55.23
N SER A 120 -64.21 -88.69 -54.83
CA SER A 120 -63.94 -90.12 -54.75
C SER A 120 -63.55 -90.52 -53.33
N ASN A 121 -64.20 -91.54 -52.79
CA ASN A 121 -63.75 -92.24 -51.59
C ASN A 121 -64.09 -93.71 -51.80
N GLU A 122 -63.29 -94.40 -52.61
CA GLU A 122 -63.52 -95.81 -52.93
C GLU A 122 -63.38 -96.70 -51.68
N ASP A 123 -62.47 -96.31 -50.77
CA ASP A 123 -62.20 -96.94 -49.49
C ASP A 123 -62.82 -96.19 -48.29
N ARG A 124 -62.88 -96.86 -47.13
CA ARG A 124 -63.46 -96.30 -45.89
C ARG A 124 -62.37 -95.69 -45.00
N TYR A 125 -62.10 -94.40 -45.17
CA TYR A 125 -61.13 -93.65 -44.35
C TYR A 125 -61.81 -92.96 -43.17
N ALA A 126 -61.32 -93.22 -41.94
CA ALA A 126 -61.95 -92.70 -40.71
C ALA A 126 -61.70 -91.19 -40.48
N GLY A 127 -60.79 -90.57 -41.23
CA GLY A 127 -60.46 -89.16 -41.13
C GLY A 127 -59.47 -88.87 -39.99
N PHE A 128 -59.61 -87.70 -39.37
CA PHE A 128 -58.62 -87.24 -38.38
C PHE A 128 -59.24 -86.67 -37.12
N ARG A 129 -58.46 -86.73 -36.04
CA ARG A 129 -58.68 -86.03 -34.79
C ARG A 129 -57.41 -85.29 -34.40
N ALA A 130 -57.49 -83.98 -34.34
CA ALA A 130 -56.40 -83.09 -33.94
C ALA A 130 -56.72 -82.37 -32.63
N HIS A 131 -55.68 -82.04 -31.87
CA HIS A 131 -55.74 -81.27 -30.65
C HIS A 131 -54.82 -80.06 -30.78
N TYR A 132 -55.35 -78.89 -30.42
CA TYR A 132 -54.55 -77.67 -30.37
C TYR A 132 -54.48 -77.13 -28.95
N SER A 133 -53.37 -76.48 -28.61
CA SER A 133 -53.18 -75.78 -27.34
C SER A 133 -52.36 -74.50 -27.54
N ALA A 134 -52.67 -73.49 -26.73
CA ALA A 134 -51.96 -72.24 -26.65
C ALA A 134 -50.70 -72.43 -25.79
N THR A 135 -49.55 -72.07 -26.33
CA THR A 135 -48.28 -72.05 -25.61
C THR A 135 -47.79 -70.62 -25.49
N ASP A 136 -47.48 -70.21 -24.26
CA ASP A 136 -46.89 -68.91 -23.95
C ASP A 136 -45.63 -68.67 -24.79
N VAL A 137 -45.49 -67.45 -25.31
CA VAL A 137 -44.26 -67.03 -26.00
C VAL A 137 -43.37 -66.39 -24.95
N ASP A 138 -42.20 -66.98 -24.71
CA ASP A 138 -41.18 -66.32 -23.90
C ASP A 138 -40.49 -65.23 -24.73
N GLU A 139 -40.98 -63.99 -24.63
CA GLU A 139 -40.38 -62.86 -25.36
C GLU A 139 -38.96 -62.53 -24.86
N CYS A 140 -38.63 -62.92 -23.61
CA CYS A 140 -37.30 -62.71 -23.04
C CYS A 140 -36.28 -63.80 -23.44
N GLY A 141 -36.75 -64.91 -24.00
CA GLY A 141 -35.98 -66.13 -24.27
C GLY A 141 -34.91 -66.07 -25.37
N GLY A 142 -34.48 -64.88 -25.80
CA GLY A 142 -33.31 -64.69 -26.67
C GLY A 142 -33.43 -65.34 -28.05
N GLY A 143 -34.53 -65.08 -28.77
CA GLY A 143 -34.58 -65.33 -30.22
C GLY A 143 -33.59 -64.43 -30.99
N ALA A 144 -33.36 -64.71 -32.27
CA ALA A 144 -32.40 -64.00 -33.13
C ALA A 144 -32.75 -62.51 -33.46
N GLY A 145 -33.54 -61.84 -32.62
CA GLY A 145 -33.90 -60.42 -32.73
C GLY A 145 -33.30 -59.58 -31.59
N GLU A 146 -33.50 -58.27 -31.65
CA GLU A 146 -33.10 -57.35 -30.59
C GLU A 146 -33.81 -57.66 -29.27
N PRO A 147 -33.14 -57.52 -28.12
CA PRO A 147 -33.75 -57.74 -26.82
C PRO A 147 -34.93 -56.77 -26.64
N PRO A 148 -36.09 -57.25 -26.19
CA PRO A 148 -37.31 -56.43 -26.13
C PRO A 148 -37.31 -55.39 -25.01
N CYS A 149 -36.29 -55.40 -24.14
CA CYS A 149 -36.14 -54.49 -23.01
C CYS A 149 -34.69 -54.02 -22.93
N ASP A 150 -34.49 -52.75 -22.59
CA ASP A 150 -33.17 -52.14 -22.49
C ASP A 150 -32.33 -52.72 -21.34
N HIS A 151 -32.94 -52.96 -20.18
CA HIS A 151 -32.24 -53.51 -19.01
C HIS A 151 -32.70 -54.91 -18.61
N PHE A 152 -33.91 -55.04 -18.06
CA PHE A 152 -34.42 -56.33 -17.56
C PHE A 152 -35.77 -56.64 -18.19
N CYS A 153 -35.88 -57.83 -18.76
CA CYS A 153 -37.11 -58.39 -19.32
C CYS A 153 -37.73 -59.39 -18.35
N HIS A 154 -39.03 -59.27 -18.11
CA HIS A 154 -39.80 -60.17 -17.25
C HIS A 154 -40.94 -60.81 -18.04
N ASN A 155 -40.82 -62.10 -18.35
CA ASN A 155 -41.87 -62.87 -19.02
C ASN A 155 -42.97 -63.27 -18.03
N TYR A 156 -44.22 -63.25 -18.49
CA TYR A 156 -45.37 -63.81 -17.79
C TYR A 156 -46.33 -64.46 -18.79
N ILE A 157 -47.28 -65.25 -18.30
CA ILE A 157 -48.21 -65.95 -19.18
C ILE A 157 -49.07 -64.92 -19.97
N GLY A 158 -48.82 -64.82 -21.28
CA GLY A 158 -49.50 -63.93 -22.21
C GLY A 158 -48.78 -62.61 -22.52
N GLY A 159 -47.53 -62.43 -22.09
CA GLY A 159 -46.68 -61.32 -22.52
C GLY A 159 -45.52 -61.02 -21.58
N TYR A 160 -44.94 -59.83 -21.69
CA TYR A 160 -43.78 -59.42 -20.89
C TYR A 160 -43.87 -57.96 -20.44
N TYR A 161 -42.98 -57.57 -19.54
CA TYR A 161 -42.76 -56.17 -19.20
C TYR A 161 -41.28 -55.90 -18.90
N CYS A 162 -40.87 -54.64 -19.08
CA CYS A 162 -39.51 -54.21 -18.84
C CYS A 162 -39.36 -53.52 -17.48
N SER A 163 -38.16 -53.56 -16.92
CA SER A 163 -37.79 -52.79 -15.73
C SER A 163 -36.34 -52.34 -15.79
N CYS A 164 -36.00 -51.31 -15.00
CA CYS A 164 -34.70 -50.64 -15.07
C CYS A 164 -33.83 -50.91 -13.85
N ARG A 165 -32.51 -50.74 -14.03
CA ARG A 165 -31.52 -50.71 -12.95
C ARG A 165 -31.81 -49.57 -11.97
N TYR A 166 -31.29 -49.70 -10.75
CA TYR A 166 -31.39 -48.65 -9.75
C TYR A 166 -30.76 -47.34 -10.28
N GLY A 167 -31.44 -46.21 -10.09
CA GLY A 167 -31.04 -44.89 -10.62
C GLY A 167 -31.65 -44.52 -11.97
N TYR A 168 -32.25 -45.48 -12.67
CA TYR A 168 -32.94 -45.29 -13.94
C TYR A 168 -34.46 -45.31 -13.75
N ARG A 169 -35.19 -44.80 -14.73
CA ARG A 169 -36.65 -44.81 -14.79
C ARG A 169 -37.10 -45.42 -16.10
N LEU A 170 -38.14 -46.24 -16.05
CA LEU A 170 -38.76 -46.77 -17.26
C LEU A 170 -39.41 -45.63 -18.03
N HIS A 171 -39.06 -45.50 -19.32
CA HIS A 171 -39.60 -44.48 -20.20
C HIS A 171 -41.07 -44.80 -20.58
N LEU A 172 -41.75 -43.85 -21.21
CA LEU A 172 -43.17 -43.96 -21.59
C LEU A 172 -43.44 -45.01 -22.66
N ASP A 173 -42.40 -45.45 -23.38
CA ASP A 173 -42.47 -46.59 -24.30
C ASP A 173 -42.60 -47.94 -23.57
N ASN A 174 -42.38 -48.00 -22.25
CA ASN A 174 -42.31 -49.21 -21.43
C ASN A 174 -41.18 -50.19 -21.81
N HIS A 175 -40.18 -49.74 -22.58
CA HIS A 175 -39.05 -50.55 -23.07
C HIS A 175 -37.69 -49.98 -22.66
N THR A 176 -37.50 -48.67 -22.81
CA THR A 176 -36.20 -48.00 -22.59
C THR A 176 -36.06 -47.44 -21.18
N CYS A 177 -34.81 -47.32 -20.71
CA CYS A 177 -34.50 -46.82 -19.39
C CYS A 177 -33.81 -45.45 -19.46
N THR A 178 -34.54 -44.41 -19.06
CA THR A 178 -34.06 -43.01 -19.02
C THR A 178 -33.50 -42.64 -17.64
N VAL A 179 -32.71 -41.57 -17.59
CA VAL A 179 -32.12 -41.05 -16.34
C VAL A 179 -32.48 -39.58 -16.09
N GLU A 180 -32.56 -39.21 -14.82
CA GLU A 180 -32.64 -37.81 -14.41
C GLU A 180 -31.23 -37.25 -14.23
N CYS A 181 -30.77 -36.52 -15.23
CA CYS A 181 -29.41 -35.98 -15.33
C CYS A 181 -29.41 -34.44 -15.47
N SER A 182 -30.50 -33.79 -15.05
CA SER A 182 -30.70 -32.34 -15.13
C SER A 182 -30.82 -31.70 -13.74
N GLY A 183 -30.51 -30.40 -13.66
CA GLY A 183 -30.71 -29.60 -12.45
C GLY A 183 -29.47 -29.41 -11.56
N VAL A 184 -28.31 -29.90 -11.96
CA VAL A 184 -27.04 -29.65 -11.29
C VAL A 184 -26.37 -28.39 -11.86
N VAL A 185 -25.90 -27.52 -10.97
CA VAL A 185 -25.16 -26.30 -11.33
C VAL A 185 -23.72 -26.40 -10.82
N PHE A 186 -22.76 -26.40 -11.74
CA PHE A 186 -21.33 -26.46 -11.45
C PHE A 186 -20.76 -25.04 -11.28
N ARG A 187 -20.23 -24.73 -10.09
CA ARG A 187 -19.71 -23.40 -9.74
C ARG A 187 -18.19 -23.32 -9.60
N GLU A 188 -17.51 -24.47 -9.70
CA GLU A 188 -16.05 -24.57 -9.57
C GLU A 188 -15.35 -24.03 -10.83
N ARG A 189 -14.10 -23.55 -10.71
CA ARG A 189 -13.33 -22.96 -11.83
C ARG A 189 -12.87 -23.99 -12.88
N SER A 190 -12.89 -25.25 -12.52
CA SER A 190 -12.60 -26.35 -13.41
C SER A 190 -13.30 -27.60 -12.91
N GLY A 191 -13.64 -28.50 -13.82
CA GLY A 191 -14.27 -29.77 -13.46
C GLY A 191 -14.38 -30.68 -14.67
N VAL A 192 -14.88 -31.88 -14.44
CA VAL A 192 -15.07 -32.91 -15.47
C VAL A 192 -16.56 -33.22 -15.57
N LEU A 193 -17.06 -33.27 -16.80
CA LEU A 193 -18.43 -33.67 -17.14
C LEU A 193 -18.37 -34.81 -18.15
N SER A 194 -19.32 -35.74 -18.07
CA SER A 194 -19.44 -36.83 -19.03
C SER A 194 -20.90 -37.22 -19.24
N SER A 195 -21.16 -37.99 -20.28
CA SER A 195 -22.39 -38.77 -20.36
C SER A 195 -22.48 -39.72 -19.16
N VAL A 196 -23.71 -40.06 -18.77
CA VAL A 196 -23.96 -41.01 -17.67
C VAL A 196 -23.35 -42.36 -18.02
N ASP A 197 -22.72 -42.99 -17.04
CA ASP A 197 -21.99 -44.27 -17.15
C ASP A 197 -20.77 -44.30 -18.09
N PHE A 198 -20.34 -43.16 -18.66
CA PHE A 198 -19.14 -43.09 -19.49
C PHE A 198 -17.93 -43.80 -18.85
N PRO A 199 -17.23 -44.70 -19.56
CA PRO A 199 -17.30 -44.96 -21.01
C PRO A 199 -18.25 -46.11 -21.42
N ALA A 200 -19.14 -46.57 -20.54
CA ALA A 200 -20.19 -47.51 -20.91
C ALA A 200 -21.30 -46.79 -21.72
N PRO A 201 -22.16 -47.55 -22.45
CA PRO A 201 -23.22 -46.97 -23.25
C PRO A 201 -24.11 -46.02 -22.45
N TYR A 202 -24.41 -44.85 -23.03
CA TYR A 202 -25.25 -43.86 -22.36
C TYR A 202 -26.74 -44.27 -22.35
N PRO A 203 -27.52 -43.76 -21.39
CA PRO A 203 -28.95 -44.07 -21.29
C PRO A 203 -29.75 -43.51 -22.47
N LYS A 204 -30.65 -44.33 -23.03
CA LYS A 204 -31.61 -43.95 -24.08
C LYS A 204 -32.69 -43.02 -23.56
N ASN A 205 -33.39 -42.32 -24.45
CA ASN A 205 -34.51 -41.41 -24.19
C ASN A 205 -34.23 -40.42 -23.04
N SER A 206 -33.00 -39.94 -22.96
CA SER A 206 -32.53 -39.05 -21.91
C SER A 206 -32.25 -37.65 -22.45
N ASN A 207 -32.56 -36.65 -21.64
CA ASN A 207 -32.34 -35.23 -21.96
C ASN A 207 -31.61 -34.56 -20.78
N CYS A 208 -30.28 -34.63 -20.83
CA CYS A 208 -29.41 -34.14 -19.77
C CYS A 208 -29.07 -32.67 -19.98
N SER A 209 -29.15 -31.88 -18.91
CA SER A 209 -28.81 -30.46 -18.91
C SER A 209 -27.83 -30.14 -17.78
N TYR A 210 -26.59 -29.84 -18.17
CA TYR A 210 -25.49 -29.50 -17.27
C TYR A 210 -25.23 -28.01 -17.34
N ARG A 211 -25.48 -27.28 -16.24
CA ARG A 211 -25.26 -25.84 -16.19
C ARG A 211 -23.95 -25.53 -15.47
N ILE A 212 -23.06 -24.80 -16.11
CA ILE A 212 -21.82 -24.29 -15.50
C ILE A 212 -21.98 -22.79 -15.29
N GLU A 213 -21.80 -22.32 -14.06
CA GLU A 213 -21.99 -20.93 -13.66
C GLU A 213 -20.86 -20.51 -12.71
N VAL A 214 -19.84 -19.86 -13.26
CA VAL A 214 -18.68 -19.36 -12.52
C VAL A 214 -18.79 -17.85 -12.27
N GLU A 215 -17.92 -17.34 -11.41
CA GLU A 215 -17.83 -15.91 -11.08
C GLU A 215 -17.67 -15.04 -12.34
N GLU A 216 -18.37 -13.91 -12.37
CA GLU A 216 -18.29 -12.93 -13.46
C GLU A 216 -16.85 -12.43 -13.63
N GLY A 217 -16.38 -12.35 -14.88
CA GLY A 217 -14.97 -12.06 -15.21
C GLY A 217 -14.14 -13.29 -15.56
N PHE A 218 -14.66 -14.49 -15.30
CA PHE A 218 -14.14 -15.72 -15.93
C PHE A 218 -14.88 -16.04 -17.22
N LYS A 219 -14.16 -16.65 -18.16
CA LYS A 219 -14.66 -17.17 -19.42
C LYS A 219 -14.44 -18.67 -19.45
N LEU A 220 -15.45 -19.43 -19.84
CA LEU A 220 -15.41 -20.89 -19.82
C LEU A 220 -14.76 -21.45 -21.09
N ARG A 221 -13.93 -22.48 -20.91
CA ARG A 221 -13.30 -23.26 -21.99
C ARG A 221 -13.63 -24.72 -21.77
N LEU A 222 -14.23 -25.36 -22.76
CA LEU A 222 -14.56 -26.79 -22.73
C LEU A 222 -13.55 -27.56 -23.58
N PHE A 223 -12.95 -28.58 -23.01
CA PHE A 223 -12.06 -29.48 -23.70
C PHE A 223 -12.69 -30.87 -23.75
N PHE A 224 -13.24 -31.25 -24.89
CA PHE A 224 -13.78 -32.58 -25.11
C PHE A 224 -12.64 -33.58 -25.28
N ALA A 225 -12.72 -34.70 -24.56
CA ALA A 225 -11.75 -35.79 -24.65
C ALA A 225 -11.75 -36.40 -26.06
N PRO A 226 -10.65 -37.03 -26.50
CA PRO A 226 -10.59 -37.74 -27.77
C PRO A 226 -11.57 -38.91 -27.87
N GLU A 227 -11.85 -39.56 -26.74
CA GLU A 227 -12.88 -40.60 -26.61
C GLU A 227 -14.27 -39.95 -26.72
N PHE A 228 -14.82 -40.00 -27.92
CA PHE A 228 -16.09 -39.38 -28.27
C PHE A 228 -16.83 -40.27 -29.27
N ASP A 229 -18.03 -40.67 -28.89
CA ASP A 229 -18.81 -41.66 -29.62
C ASP A 229 -20.30 -41.42 -29.33
N VAL A 230 -20.93 -40.64 -30.20
CA VAL A 230 -22.35 -40.24 -30.09
C VAL A 230 -23.02 -40.58 -31.41
N GLU A 231 -24.22 -41.18 -31.38
CA GLU A 231 -24.88 -41.67 -32.59
C GLU A 231 -25.02 -40.61 -33.67
N ASP A 232 -24.64 -40.95 -34.91
CA ASP A 232 -24.71 -40.05 -36.06
C ASP A 232 -25.38 -40.69 -37.28
N HIS A 233 -25.58 -39.87 -38.31
CA HIS A 233 -26.04 -40.30 -39.60
C HIS A 233 -25.10 -39.75 -40.67
N PRO A 234 -24.74 -40.53 -41.71
CA PRO A 234 -23.76 -40.11 -42.71
C PRO A 234 -24.18 -38.86 -43.50
N ASP A 235 -25.49 -38.71 -43.78
CA ASP A 235 -26.01 -37.64 -44.64
C ASP A 235 -26.74 -36.52 -43.90
N ILE A 236 -27.12 -36.73 -42.64
CA ILE A 236 -27.95 -35.79 -41.87
C ILE A 236 -27.18 -35.44 -40.61
N VAL A 237 -27.05 -34.15 -40.31
CA VAL A 237 -26.27 -33.68 -39.16
C VAL A 237 -27.02 -34.01 -37.87
N CYS A 238 -26.49 -34.99 -37.12
CA CYS A 238 -26.92 -35.40 -35.78
C CYS A 238 -28.44 -35.53 -35.58
N PRO A 239 -29.14 -36.38 -36.36
CA PRO A 239 -30.58 -36.53 -36.28
C PRO A 239 -31.05 -37.32 -35.05
N TYR A 240 -30.19 -38.20 -34.52
CA TYR A 240 -30.45 -39.10 -33.41
C TYR A 240 -30.01 -38.43 -32.11
N ASP A 241 -28.72 -38.56 -31.79
CA ASP A 241 -28.14 -38.09 -30.55
C ASP A 241 -27.24 -36.88 -30.78
N HIS A 242 -27.23 -35.94 -29.84
CA HIS A 242 -26.38 -34.78 -29.97
C HIS A 242 -26.11 -34.02 -28.69
N ILE A 243 -24.95 -33.35 -28.68
CA ILE A 243 -24.57 -32.37 -27.67
C ILE A 243 -24.72 -30.96 -28.24
N LYS A 244 -25.35 -30.06 -27.49
CA LYS A 244 -25.41 -28.62 -27.75
C LYS A 244 -24.84 -27.86 -26.57
N VAL A 245 -24.07 -26.81 -26.83
CA VAL A 245 -23.51 -25.92 -25.81
C VAL A 245 -24.08 -24.53 -26.02
N GLU A 246 -24.94 -24.09 -25.11
CA GLU A 246 -25.55 -22.76 -25.08
C GLU A 246 -24.71 -21.85 -24.17
N ALA A 247 -23.94 -20.93 -24.76
CA ALA A 247 -22.99 -20.07 -24.09
C ALA A 247 -23.40 -18.59 -24.26
N GLY A 248 -24.34 -18.12 -23.44
CA GLY A 248 -24.88 -16.77 -23.58
C GLY A 248 -25.74 -16.64 -24.84
N SER A 249 -25.31 -15.83 -25.80
CA SER A 249 -25.96 -15.69 -27.11
C SER A 249 -25.40 -16.61 -28.19
N GLU A 250 -24.28 -17.30 -27.91
CA GLU A 250 -23.65 -18.21 -28.85
C GLU A 250 -24.07 -19.66 -28.57
N GLU A 251 -24.26 -20.42 -29.65
CA GLU A 251 -24.55 -21.85 -29.58
C GLU A 251 -23.48 -22.63 -30.36
N PHE A 252 -22.96 -23.69 -29.75
CA PHE A 252 -22.02 -24.60 -30.39
C PHE A 252 -22.64 -25.99 -30.53
N GLY A 253 -22.41 -26.64 -31.68
CA GLY A 253 -22.99 -27.93 -32.04
C GLY A 253 -24.14 -27.80 -33.05
N PRO A 254 -24.98 -28.83 -33.22
CA PRO A 254 -24.95 -30.11 -32.52
C PRO A 254 -23.67 -30.92 -32.81
N PHE A 255 -23.15 -31.61 -31.79
CA PHE A 255 -22.00 -32.51 -31.93
C PHE A 255 -22.45 -33.97 -31.79
N CYS A 256 -22.04 -34.80 -32.75
CA CYS A 256 -22.26 -36.24 -32.80
C CYS A 256 -21.13 -36.91 -33.62
N GLY A 257 -21.16 -38.24 -33.72
CA GLY A 257 -20.21 -39.08 -34.45
C GLY A 257 -19.03 -39.53 -33.60
N GLY A 258 -18.02 -40.11 -34.25
CA GLY A 258 -16.80 -40.61 -33.59
C GLY A 258 -15.66 -39.59 -33.45
N ARG A 259 -15.88 -38.31 -33.81
CA ARG A 259 -14.85 -37.27 -33.80
C ARG A 259 -15.16 -36.19 -32.78
N SER A 260 -14.31 -36.11 -31.76
CA SER A 260 -14.40 -35.07 -30.74
C SER A 260 -14.31 -33.65 -31.34
N PRO A 261 -15.15 -32.70 -30.87
CA PRO A 261 -15.06 -31.29 -31.28
C PRO A 261 -13.81 -30.59 -30.72
N GLY A 262 -13.10 -31.19 -29.76
CA GLY A 262 -11.88 -30.65 -29.18
C GLY A 262 -12.13 -29.46 -28.24
N LEU A 263 -11.37 -28.37 -28.43
CA LEU A 263 -11.47 -27.18 -27.59
C LEU A 263 -12.57 -26.23 -28.10
N VAL A 264 -13.58 -26.00 -27.26
CA VAL A 264 -14.61 -24.96 -27.46
C VAL A 264 -14.34 -23.82 -26.49
N GLN A 265 -13.98 -22.66 -27.02
CA GLN A 265 -13.70 -21.46 -26.23
C GLN A 265 -14.92 -20.55 -26.25
N THR A 266 -15.42 -20.19 -25.06
CA THR A 266 -16.58 -19.32 -24.92
C THR A 266 -16.18 -17.95 -24.35
N ASP A 267 -17.00 -16.93 -24.57
CA ASP A 267 -16.81 -15.59 -24.03
C ASP A 267 -17.73 -15.26 -22.83
N THR A 268 -18.23 -16.28 -22.14
CA THR A 268 -19.19 -16.16 -21.04
C THR A 268 -18.72 -16.90 -19.78
N ASN A 269 -19.18 -16.43 -18.62
CA ASN A 269 -19.01 -17.10 -17.32
C ASN A 269 -20.11 -18.14 -17.04
N VAL A 270 -21.10 -18.25 -17.92
CA VAL A 270 -22.25 -19.14 -17.78
C VAL A 270 -22.53 -19.86 -19.09
N LEU A 271 -22.66 -21.18 -19.04
CA LEU A 271 -23.12 -22.00 -20.17
C LEU A 271 -24.01 -23.15 -19.72
N THR A 272 -24.83 -23.64 -20.65
CA THR A 272 -25.66 -24.84 -20.48
C THR A 272 -25.29 -25.84 -21.56
N LEU A 273 -24.80 -27.02 -21.17
CA LEU A 273 -24.58 -28.13 -22.07
C LEU A 273 -25.80 -29.05 -22.04
N ARG A 274 -26.39 -29.32 -23.20
CA ARG A 274 -27.50 -30.25 -23.37
C ARG A 274 -27.06 -31.48 -24.14
N PHE A 275 -27.38 -32.65 -23.62
CA PHE A 275 -27.15 -33.91 -24.30
C PHE A 275 -28.48 -34.65 -24.47
N HIS A 276 -28.87 -34.84 -25.73
CA HIS A 276 -30.09 -35.52 -26.13
C HIS A 276 -29.76 -36.88 -26.71
N THR A 277 -30.57 -37.87 -26.34
CA THR A 277 -30.46 -39.28 -26.77
C THR A 277 -31.82 -39.81 -27.17
N ASP A 278 -31.88 -40.62 -28.22
CA ASP A 278 -33.10 -41.27 -28.71
C ASP A 278 -33.34 -42.65 -28.09
N ASP A 279 -34.25 -43.43 -28.65
CA ASP A 279 -34.67 -44.74 -28.12
C ASP A 279 -33.77 -45.91 -28.52
N SER A 280 -32.64 -45.64 -29.18
CA SER A 280 -31.73 -46.64 -29.75
C SER A 280 -30.24 -46.32 -29.47
N GLY A 281 -29.34 -47.12 -30.01
CA GLY A 281 -27.90 -46.93 -29.84
C GLY A 281 -27.26 -47.60 -28.62
N GLU A 282 -25.97 -47.92 -28.74
CA GLU A 282 -25.11 -48.45 -27.65
C GLU A 282 -23.77 -47.71 -27.60
N ASN A 283 -23.76 -46.45 -28.06
CA ASN A 283 -22.55 -45.65 -28.19
C ASN A 283 -22.00 -45.25 -26.81
N SER A 284 -20.68 -45.17 -26.69
CA SER A 284 -19.98 -44.99 -25.40
C SER A 284 -20.05 -43.56 -24.82
N GLY A 285 -20.45 -42.58 -25.62
CA GLY A 285 -20.73 -41.21 -25.18
C GLY A 285 -19.54 -40.28 -25.22
N TRP A 286 -19.44 -39.40 -24.21
CA TRP A 286 -18.47 -38.31 -24.21
C TRP A 286 -17.99 -37.97 -22.80
N SER A 287 -16.78 -37.43 -22.73
CA SER A 287 -16.22 -36.82 -21.53
C SER A 287 -15.55 -35.50 -21.91
N LEU A 288 -15.64 -34.49 -21.05
CA LEU A 288 -14.97 -33.22 -21.22
C LEU A 288 -14.46 -32.68 -19.90
N THR A 289 -13.40 -31.89 -19.98
CA THR A 289 -12.92 -31.07 -18.87
C THR A 289 -13.22 -29.62 -19.19
N TYR A 290 -13.85 -28.90 -18.26
CA TYR A 290 -14.01 -27.46 -18.38
C TYR A 290 -12.99 -26.75 -17.50
N SER A 291 -12.50 -25.61 -17.97
CA SER A 291 -11.62 -24.71 -17.21
C SER A 291 -12.01 -23.26 -17.46
N THR A 292 -11.56 -22.36 -16.59
CA THR A 292 -11.80 -20.93 -16.75
C THR A 292 -10.53 -20.17 -17.13
N THR A 293 -10.69 -19.17 -17.98
CA THR A 293 -9.70 -18.13 -18.24
C THR A 293 -10.27 -16.77 -17.84
N GLY A 294 -9.49 -15.91 -17.19
CA GLY A 294 -9.98 -14.57 -16.85
C GLY A 294 -10.18 -13.69 -18.09
N SER A 295 -11.02 -12.67 -18.00
CA SER A 295 -11.03 -11.58 -18.98
C SER A 295 -9.65 -10.94 -19.06
N GLN A 296 -9.11 -10.81 -20.27
CA GLN A 296 -7.78 -10.24 -20.50
C GLN A 296 -7.83 -8.72 -20.41
N CYS A 297 -6.94 -8.13 -19.61
CA CYS A 297 -6.72 -6.69 -19.56
C CYS A 297 -5.64 -6.27 -20.55
N PRO A 298 -5.71 -5.04 -21.11
CA PRO A 298 -4.67 -4.52 -21.99
C PRO A 298 -3.35 -4.40 -21.23
N VAL A 299 -2.23 -4.67 -21.91
CA VAL A 299 -0.89 -4.52 -21.31
C VAL A 299 -0.71 -3.04 -20.92
N PRO A 300 -0.53 -2.75 -19.61
CA PRO A 300 -0.44 -1.39 -19.13
C PRO A 300 0.89 -0.75 -19.54
N GLU A 301 0.82 0.49 -20.02
CA GLU A 301 2.02 1.27 -20.32
C GLU A 301 2.72 1.68 -19.02
N THR A 302 4.04 1.54 -18.98
CA THR A 302 4.85 1.99 -17.84
C THR A 302 5.15 3.49 -17.97
N PRO A 303 4.67 4.34 -17.04
CA PRO A 303 4.96 5.77 -17.09
C PRO A 303 6.47 6.05 -17.01
N PRO A 304 6.95 7.18 -17.56
CA PRO A 304 8.34 7.59 -17.41
C PRO A 304 8.75 7.66 -15.94
N HIS A 305 9.90 7.07 -15.61
CA HIS A 305 10.44 7.00 -14.25
C HIS A 305 9.58 6.22 -13.24
N ALA A 306 8.61 5.44 -13.72
CA ALA A 306 7.89 4.45 -12.92
C ALA A 306 8.43 3.04 -13.19
N MET A 307 8.30 2.18 -12.20
CA MET A 307 8.48 0.73 -12.28
C MET A 307 7.12 0.07 -12.05
N LEU A 308 6.89 -1.03 -12.78
CA LEU A 308 5.68 -1.84 -12.71
C LEU A 308 6.06 -3.25 -12.25
N GLU A 309 5.30 -3.80 -11.32
CA GLU A 309 5.51 -5.16 -10.82
C GLU A 309 4.15 -5.86 -10.54
N PRO A 310 3.96 -7.14 -10.93
CA PRO A 310 4.84 -7.95 -11.77
C PRO A 310 4.75 -7.53 -13.25
N VAL A 311 5.86 -7.66 -13.99
CA VAL A 311 5.85 -7.50 -15.45
C VAL A 311 5.46 -8.82 -16.10
N GLN A 312 4.31 -8.86 -16.75
CA GLN A 312 3.79 -10.00 -17.49
C GLN A 312 3.49 -9.62 -18.94
N SER A 313 3.49 -10.61 -19.84
CA SER A 313 3.10 -10.42 -21.24
C SER A 313 1.60 -10.26 -21.42
N GLU A 314 0.81 -10.85 -20.51
CA GLU A 314 -0.64 -10.84 -20.50
C GLU A 314 -1.13 -10.74 -19.05
N TYR A 315 -2.26 -10.06 -18.84
CA TYR A 315 -2.90 -9.94 -17.52
C TYR A 315 -4.36 -10.35 -17.63
N PHE A 316 -4.84 -11.07 -16.63
CA PHE A 316 -6.19 -11.62 -16.58
C PHE A 316 -6.94 -11.15 -15.33
N PHE A 317 -8.26 -11.34 -15.35
CA PHE A 317 -9.14 -11.02 -14.22
C PHE A 317 -8.57 -11.51 -12.88
N LYS A 318 -8.57 -10.62 -11.88
CA LYS A 318 -7.96 -10.75 -10.53
C LYS A 318 -6.45 -10.55 -10.45
N ASP A 319 -5.75 -10.36 -11.56
CA ASP A 319 -4.38 -9.87 -11.50
C ASP A 319 -4.33 -8.45 -10.95
N HIS A 320 -3.24 -8.13 -10.28
CA HIS A 320 -2.96 -6.81 -9.77
C HIS A 320 -1.53 -6.43 -10.14
N ILE A 321 -1.34 -5.14 -10.39
CA ILE A 321 -0.03 -4.56 -10.65
C ILE A 321 0.19 -3.39 -9.73
N LEU A 322 1.45 -3.22 -9.35
CA LEU A 322 1.93 -2.19 -8.46
C LEU A 322 2.83 -1.25 -9.25
N PHE A 323 2.50 0.03 -9.23
CA PHE A 323 3.40 1.08 -9.68
C PHE A 323 4.21 1.61 -8.49
N THR A 324 5.50 1.80 -8.72
CA THR A 324 6.42 2.53 -7.84
C THR A 324 7.24 3.51 -8.67
N CYS A 325 7.72 4.61 -8.09
CA CYS A 325 8.61 5.54 -8.81
C CYS A 325 10.08 5.19 -8.56
N LEU A 326 10.94 5.50 -9.53
CA LEU A 326 12.39 5.41 -9.37
C LEU A 326 12.86 6.34 -8.23
N PRO A 327 14.00 6.02 -7.57
CA PRO A 327 14.59 6.90 -6.56
C PRO A 327 14.74 8.34 -7.07
N GLY A 328 14.29 9.31 -6.26
CA GLY A 328 14.29 10.73 -6.62
C GLY A 328 13.01 11.24 -7.28
N TYR A 329 12.00 10.38 -7.43
CA TYR A 329 10.68 10.74 -7.93
C TYR A 329 9.61 10.35 -6.89
N CYS A 330 8.57 11.16 -6.79
CA CYS A 330 7.37 10.88 -6.00
C CYS A 330 6.19 10.57 -6.93
N MET A 331 5.37 9.61 -6.53
CA MET A 331 4.20 9.22 -7.29
C MET A 331 3.05 10.18 -7.02
N MET A 332 2.42 10.62 -8.11
CA MET A 332 1.28 11.51 -8.06
C MET A 332 0.08 10.85 -8.75
N LYS A 333 -1.07 10.81 -8.07
CA LYS A 333 -2.36 10.39 -8.64
C LYS A 333 -3.42 11.40 -8.23
N ASP A 334 -4.09 12.00 -9.23
CA ASP A 334 -5.20 12.95 -9.02
C ASP A 334 -4.90 14.11 -8.06
N GLY A 335 -3.61 14.50 -7.94
CA GLY A 335 -3.15 15.58 -7.07
C GLY A 335 -2.51 15.10 -5.75
N ASP A 336 -2.74 13.84 -5.37
CA ASP A 336 -2.21 13.27 -4.13
C ASP A 336 -0.86 12.57 -4.34
N ALA A 337 0.03 12.73 -3.36
CA ALA A 337 1.33 12.05 -3.32
C ALA A 337 1.18 10.68 -2.65
N LEU A 338 1.53 9.61 -3.36
CA LEU A 338 1.45 8.23 -2.88
C LEU A 338 2.85 7.60 -2.84
N SER A 339 3.04 6.59 -1.98
CA SER A 339 4.28 5.79 -1.98
C SER A 339 4.25 4.70 -3.05
N HIS A 340 3.06 4.16 -3.32
CA HIS A 340 2.79 3.16 -4.35
C HIS A 340 1.34 3.28 -4.81
N TYR A 341 1.04 2.78 -6.01
CA TYR A 341 -0.33 2.76 -6.54
C TYR A 341 -0.62 1.41 -7.17
N GLN A 342 -1.70 0.77 -6.71
CA GLN A 342 -2.11 -0.55 -7.19
C GLN A 342 -3.37 -0.43 -8.05
N ILE A 343 -3.38 -1.12 -9.18
CA ILE A 343 -4.57 -1.32 -10.01
C ILE A 343 -4.81 -2.82 -10.22
N ASN A 344 -6.09 -3.18 -10.35
CA ASN A 344 -6.53 -4.56 -10.49
C ASN A 344 -7.23 -4.75 -11.83
N CYS A 345 -7.02 -5.91 -12.46
CA CYS A 345 -7.73 -6.29 -13.67
C CYS A 345 -9.16 -6.74 -13.31
N GLN A 346 -10.15 -6.02 -13.84
CA GLN A 346 -11.57 -6.19 -13.49
C GLN A 346 -12.26 -7.20 -14.40
N ALA A 347 -13.48 -7.61 -14.02
CA ALA A 347 -14.26 -8.63 -14.71
C ALA A 347 -14.56 -8.29 -16.19
N ASN A 348 -14.69 -7.00 -16.51
CA ASN A 348 -14.92 -6.49 -17.85
C ASN A 348 -13.63 -6.40 -18.72
N GLY A 349 -12.47 -6.81 -18.21
CA GLY A 349 -11.20 -6.70 -18.91
C GLY A 349 -10.61 -5.27 -18.91
N SER A 350 -11.09 -4.36 -18.06
CA SER A 350 -10.44 -3.05 -17.84
C SER A 350 -9.67 -3.01 -16.53
N TRP A 351 -8.69 -2.12 -16.47
CA TRP A 351 -8.01 -1.81 -15.22
C TRP A 351 -8.87 -0.93 -14.32
N SER A 352 -8.80 -1.16 -12.99
CA SER A 352 -9.55 -0.40 -11.99
C SER A 352 -9.18 1.09 -11.89
N GLY A 353 -8.09 1.50 -12.52
CA GLY A 353 -7.58 2.86 -12.48
C GLY A 353 -6.66 3.17 -13.65
N THR A 354 -6.34 4.45 -13.81
CA THR A 354 -5.43 4.95 -14.84
C THR A 354 -3.99 5.00 -14.33
N THR A 355 -3.02 4.96 -15.25
CA THR A 355 -1.59 4.99 -14.93
C THR A 355 -1.22 6.27 -14.14
N PRO A 356 -0.44 6.16 -13.05
CA PRO A 356 0.00 7.32 -12.27
C PRO A 356 1.11 8.09 -13.01
N HIS A 357 1.52 9.24 -12.49
CA HIS A 357 2.69 9.96 -13.00
C HIS A 357 3.75 10.16 -11.91
N CYS A 358 5.02 9.96 -12.27
CA CYS A 358 6.15 10.19 -11.37
C CYS A 358 6.68 11.60 -11.56
N ARG A 359 6.64 12.42 -10.51
CA ARG A 359 7.19 13.77 -10.50
C ARG A 359 8.54 13.75 -9.79
N ARG A 360 9.55 14.40 -10.36
CA ARG A 360 10.86 14.53 -9.71
C ARG A 360 10.70 15.30 -8.40
N ILE A 361 11.35 14.84 -7.34
CA ILE A 361 11.28 15.46 -6.01
C ILE A 361 11.91 16.86 -6.07
N ASP A 362 11.28 17.81 -5.36
CA ASP A 362 11.74 19.18 -5.22
C ASP A 362 11.95 19.47 -3.74
N CYS A 363 13.17 19.87 -3.37
CA CYS A 363 13.50 20.21 -1.98
C CYS A 363 13.13 21.64 -1.60
N GLY A 364 12.55 22.40 -2.54
CA GLY A 364 12.20 23.80 -2.36
C GLY A 364 13.43 24.70 -2.18
N SER A 365 13.15 25.97 -1.89
CA SER A 365 14.20 26.98 -1.70
C SER A 365 15.12 26.60 -0.53
N PRO A 366 16.46 26.61 -0.72
CA PRO A 366 17.41 26.40 0.37
C PRO A 366 17.26 27.45 1.48
N TRP A 367 17.65 27.12 2.70
CA TRP A 367 17.55 28.03 3.85
C TRP A 367 18.37 29.32 3.64
N GLU A 368 17.81 30.47 4.06
CA GLU A 368 18.56 31.72 4.13
C GLU A 368 19.44 31.73 5.40
N VAL A 369 20.75 31.97 5.23
CA VAL A 369 21.74 31.96 6.32
C VAL A 369 22.38 33.34 6.47
N ASP A 370 22.32 33.89 7.68
CA ASP A 370 22.89 35.19 8.01
C ASP A 370 24.41 35.24 7.73
N SER A 371 24.84 36.31 7.05
CA SER A 371 26.24 36.52 6.65
C SER A 371 26.80 35.43 5.74
N ALA A 372 25.96 34.70 5.00
CA ALA A 372 26.37 33.80 3.93
C ALA A 372 25.73 34.19 2.59
N TYR A 373 26.28 33.67 1.48
CA TYR A 373 25.59 33.61 0.19
C TYR A 373 25.53 32.16 -0.29
N ILE A 374 24.46 31.85 -1.03
CA ILE A 374 24.19 30.51 -1.57
C ILE A 374 24.78 30.42 -2.98
N VAL A 375 25.46 29.33 -3.26
CA VAL A 375 25.99 28.98 -4.59
C VAL A 375 25.30 27.71 -5.04
N PHE A 376 24.48 27.79 -6.08
CA PHE A 376 23.90 26.62 -6.71
C PHE A 376 24.96 25.91 -7.55
N GLY A 377 24.99 24.58 -7.48
CA GLY A 377 25.89 23.77 -8.31
C GLY A 377 25.52 23.79 -9.80
N SER A 378 24.31 24.24 -10.14
CA SER A 378 23.81 24.36 -11.50
C SER A 378 23.48 25.82 -11.85
N HIS A 379 23.58 26.16 -13.14
CA HIS A 379 23.33 27.52 -13.63
C HIS A 379 21.85 27.93 -13.62
N ASP A 380 20.94 26.96 -13.53
CA ASP A 380 19.48 27.14 -13.51
C ASP A 380 18.91 27.27 -12.08
N ASN A 381 19.76 27.32 -11.05
CA ASN A 381 19.36 27.34 -9.64
C ASN A 381 18.38 26.20 -9.27
N SER A 382 18.60 25.00 -9.81
CA SER A 382 17.71 23.86 -9.60
C SER A 382 17.62 23.46 -8.12
N THR A 383 16.41 23.13 -7.67
CA THR A 383 16.11 22.59 -6.33
C THR A 383 15.65 21.13 -6.38
N LEU A 384 15.72 20.51 -7.57
CA LEU A 384 15.21 19.18 -7.84
C LEU A 384 16.18 18.10 -7.34
N PHE A 385 15.68 16.87 -7.18
CA PHE A 385 16.46 15.74 -6.68
C PHE A 385 17.84 15.63 -7.32
N GLY A 386 18.87 15.52 -6.47
CA GLY A 386 20.27 15.47 -6.89
C GLY A 386 20.94 16.84 -7.11
N ALA A 387 20.19 17.95 -7.12
CA ALA A 387 20.75 19.29 -7.11
C ALA A 387 21.62 19.52 -5.87
N THR A 388 22.59 20.42 -5.99
CA THR A 388 23.54 20.72 -4.92
C THR A 388 23.60 22.22 -4.68
N VAL A 389 23.74 22.60 -3.42
CA VAL A 389 23.89 23.99 -2.98
C VAL A 389 25.04 24.09 -1.99
N ALA A 390 25.78 25.18 -2.06
CA ALA A 390 26.89 25.47 -1.17
C ALA A 390 26.72 26.82 -0.47
N TYR A 391 27.10 26.88 0.80
CA TYR A 391 27.02 28.11 1.60
C TYR A 391 28.41 28.71 1.79
N VAL A 392 28.56 30.00 1.49
CA VAL A 392 29.84 30.73 1.62
C VAL A 392 29.68 31.95 2.50
N CYS A 393 30.44 32.03 3.60
CA CYS A 393 30.38 33.15 4.55
C CYS A 393 30.99 34.45 3.98
N ARG A 394 30.40 35.60 4.33
CA ARG A 394 30.87 36.94 3.96
C ARG A 394 32.01 37.39 4.89
N GLY A 395 33.15 37.73 4.29
CA GLY A 395 34.37 38.20 4.98
C GLY A 395 35.35 37.07 5.27
N ASN A 396 36.65 37.38 5.43
CA ASN A 396 37.74 36.42 5.74
C ASN A 396 37.60 35.72 7.12
N SER A 397 36.40 35.69 7.70
CA SER A 397 36.07 35.05 8.96
C SER A 397 35.61 33.61 8.73
N GLY A 398 36.58 32.70 8.58
CA GLY A 398 36.39 31.26 8.79
C GLY A 398 35.58 30.51 7.72
N GLN A 399 35.86 29.22 7.60
CA GLN A 399 35.05 28.29 6.81
C GLN A 399 33.71 28.03 7.54
N PRO A 400 32.56 28.04 6.85
CA PRO A 400 31.33 27.50 7.42
C PRO A 400 31.50 26.01 7.71
N SER A 401 30.92 25.52 8.81
CA SER A 401 30.77 24.08 9.02
C SER A 401 29.69 23.55 8.06
N ASN A 402 30.02 22.53 7.26
CA ASN A 402 29.19 21.89 6.22
C ASN A 402 28.84 22.80 5.04
N THR A 403 29.72 22.80 4.04
CA THR A 403 29.68 23.73 2.91
C THR A 403 28.83 23.26 1.73
N SER A 404 28.35 22.02 1.67
CA SER A 404 27.56 21.52 0.53
C SER A 404 26.44 20.60 0.95
N PHE A 405 25.23 20.91 0.48
CA PHE A 405 24.02 20.12 0.65
C PHE A 405 23.54 19.61 -0.70
N ARG A 406 22.90 18.44 -0.70
CA ARG A 406 22.26 17.82 -1.85
C ARG A 406 20.78 17.59 -1.57
N CYS A 407 19.94 17.81 -2.58
CA CYS A 407 18.52 17.50 -2.48
C CYS A 407 18.32 15.97 -2.42
N GLY A 408 17.86 15.49 -1.27
CA GLY A 408 17.72 14.07 -0.95
C GLY A 408 16.38 13.46 -1.40
N PRO A 409 16.21 12.13 -1.24
CA PRO A 409 15.04 11.40 -1.71
C PRO A 409 13.77 11.66 -0.87
N THR A 410 13.88 12.36 0.25
CA THR A 410 12.75 12.76 1.11
C THR A 410 12.23 14.17 0.80
N GLY A 411 12.88 14.90 -0.11
CA GLY A 411 12.58 16.32 -0.34
C GLY A 411 13.27 17.26 0.66
N GLU A 412 14.28 16.78 1.38
CA GLU A 412 15.08 17.61 2.29
C GLU A 412 16.51 17.84 1.76
N TRP A 413 17.07 19.01 2.06
CA TRP A 413 18.48 19.31 1.81
C TRP A 413 19.34 18.59 2.85
N THR A 414 20.25 17.72 2.39
CA THR A 414 21.10 16.88 3.25
C THR A 414 22.58 17.10 2.95
N ASP A 415 23.42 17.18 3.98
CA ASP A 415 24.88 17.23 3.80
C ASP A 415 25.48 15.82 3.55
N ALA A 416 26.81 15.75 3.42
CA ALA A 416 27.52 14.48 3.19
C ALA A 416 27.39 13.46 4.35
N GLU A 417 27.04 13.92 5.55
CA GLU A 417 26.85 13.09 6.75
C GLU A 417 25.36 12.78 7.00
N GLY A 418 24.46 13.24 6.11
CA GLY A 418 23.00 13.08 6.25
C GLY A 418 22.34 14.08 7.19
N GLY A 419 23.04 15.16 7.56
CA GLY A 419 22.53 16.24 8.40
C GLY A 419 21.57 17.15 7.64
N THR A 420 20.48 17.55 8.31
CA THR A 420 19.43 18.45 7.79
C THR A 420 19.43 19.84 8.45
N ARG A 421 20.51 20.18 9.18
CA ARG A 421 20.61 21.45 9.91
C ARG A 421 21.30 22.51 9.05
N ALA A 422 20.74 23.72 9.03
CA ALA A 422 21.34 24.86 8.33
C ALA A 422 22.71 25.26 8.94
N PRO A 423 23.71 25.63 8.11
CA PRO A 423 25.03 26.05 8.59
C PRO A 423 25.00 27.44 9.22
N SER A 424 26.00 27.77 10.06
CA SER A 424 26.16 29.09 10.70
C SER A 424 27.54 29.72 10.45
N CYS A 425 27.57 31.01 10.12
CA CYS A 425 28.80 31.79 9.95
C CYS A 425 29.19 32.50 11.26
N HIS A 426 30.37 32.19 11.82
CA HIS A 426 30.87 32.83 13.05
C HIS A 426 31.95 33.87 12.73
N SER A 427 31.84 35.08 13.29
CA SER A 427 32.86 36.12 13.18
C SER A 427 34.07 35.82 14.08
N ALA A 428 35.29 36.14 13.61
CA ALA A 428 36.52 35.89 14.36
C ALA A 428 36.70 36.93 15.49
N CYS A 429 36.57 36.49 16.75
CA CYS A 429 36.79 37.31 17.96
C CYS A 429 38.20 37.18 18.53
N GLY A 430 38.61 38.12 19.39
CA GLY A 430 39.79 38.00 20.27
C GLY A 430 41.14 38.08 19.56
N GLN A 431 41.19 38.60 18.33
CA GLN A 431 42.42 38.72 17.54
C GLN A 431 42.76 40.20 17.28
N PRO A 432 43.59 40.81 18.13
CA PRO A 432 44.00 42.20 17.94
C PRO A 432 44.87 42.35 16.69
N SER A 433 44.82 43.52 16.05
CA SER A 433 45.64 43.78 14.86
C SER A 433 47.12 43.98 15.20
N ARG A 434 47.44 44.23 16.47
CA ARG A 434 48.79 44.31 17.02
C ARG A 434 48.87 43.46 18.28
N ALA A 435 49.90 42.64 18.39
CA ALA A 435 50.17 41.87 19.60
C ALA A 435 50.68 42.78 20.72
N LEU A 436 50.37 42.41 21.97
CA LEU A 436 50.99 43.05 23.13
C LEU A 436 52.50 42.75 23.16
N PRO A 437 53.36 43.72 23.55
CA PRO A 437 54.81 43.51 23.62
C PRO A 437 55.18 42.33 24.53
N THR A 438 56.05 41.43 24.05
CA THR A 438 56.44 40.19 24.74
C THR A 438 57.37 40.41 25.95
N VAL A 439 58.03 41.57 26.05
CA VAL A 439 58.97 41.90 27.14
C VAL A 439 58.37 42.99 28.02
N VAL A 440 57.72 42.59 29.09
CA VAL A 440 57.33 43.49 30.18
C VAL A 440 57.95 42.90 31.46
N LYS A 441 59.19 43.32 31.79
CA LYS A 441 59.66 43.25 33.19
C LYS A 441 58.56 43.84 34.08
N ARG A 442 58.49 43.49 35.37
CA ARG A 442 57.50 43.95 36.36
C ARG A 442 57.48 45.50 36.47
N ILE A 443 56.95 46.19 35.46
CA ILE A 443 57.00 47.65 35.28
C ILE A 443 55.83 48.23 36.06
N VAL A 444 56.12 49.24 36.88
CA VAL A 444 55.22 49.88 37.85
C VAL A 444 54.60 51.13 37.23
N GLY A 445 53.26 51.26 37.31
CA GLY A 445 52.49 52.34 36.68
C GLY A 445 51.83 51.92 35.35
N GLY A 446 50.66 52.50 35.04
CA GLY A 446 49.94 52.24 33.78
C GLY A 446 50.75 52.63 32.54
N GLN A 447 50.53 51.93 31.41
CA GLN A 447 51.21 52.20 30.15
C GLN A 447 50.27 52.74 29.09
N SER A 448 50.76 53.63 28.24
CA SER A 448 49.99 54.12 27.10
C SER A 448 49.86 53.02 26.06
N ALA A 449 48.62 52.72 25.67
CA ALA A 449 48.32 51.78 24.62
C ALA A 449 48.79 52.35 23.26
N VAL A 450 48.89 51.50 22.24
CA VAL A 450 49.04 51.90 20.85
C VAL A 450 47.74 51.57 20.12
N SER A 451 47.38 52.37 19.11
CA SER A 451 46.20 52.12 18.28
C SER A 451 46.20 50.68 17.72
N GLY A 452 45.08 49.98 17.88
CA GLY A 452 44.90 48.59 17.47
C GLY A 452 45.27 47.52 18.50
N LEU A 453 45.83 47.87 19.68
CA LEU A 453 46.11 46.91 20.76
C LEU A 453 44.83 46.34 21.40
N PHE A 454 43.83 47.19 21.64
CA PHE A 454 42.55 46.80 22.25
C PHE A 454 41.38 47.19 21.32
N PRO A 455 41.20 46.49 20.19
CA PRO A 455 40.22 46.88 19.18
C PRO A 455 38.76 46.65 19.62
N TRP A 456 38.53 45.94 20.73
CA TRP A 456 37.22 45.80 21.35
C TRP A 456 36.87 46.95 22.30
N GLN A 457 37.84 47.81 22.65
CA GLN A 457 37.61 48.88 23.63
C GLN A 457 36.55 49.85 23.13
N ALA A 458 35.54 50.07 23.97
CA ALA A 458 34.48 51.03 23.73
C ALA A 458 34.49 52.10 24.83
N LEU A 459 34.43 53.37 24.42
CA LEU A 459 34.13 54.48 25.33
C LEU A 459 32.62 54.71 25.33
N LEU A 460 32.01 54.65 26.52
CA LEU A 460 30.60 54.95 26.73
C LEU A 460 30.49 56.37 27.27
N SER A 461 29.82 57.26 26.52
CA SER A 461 29.53 58.62 26.94
C SER A 461 28.07 58.72 27.30
N VAL A 462 27.76 59.08 28.55
CA VAL A 462 26.39 59.23 29.04
C VAL A 462 26.11 60.70 29.34
N ASP A 463 25.09 61.24 28.67
CA ASP A 463 24.60 62.62 28.84
C ASP A 463 23.12 62.55 29.23
N ASP A 464 22.84 62.40 30.53
CA ASP A 464 21.46 62.23 31.02
C ASP A 464 20.73 63.58 31.06
N ARG A 465 20.01 63.86 29.98
CA ARG A 465 19.26 65.10 29.78
C ARG A 465 17.95 65.16 30.57
N SER A 466 17.59 64.08 31.27
CA SER A 466 16.38 64.05 32.11
C SER A 466 16.55 64.80 33.45
N ARG A 467 17.78 65.19 33.80
CA ARG A 467 18.13 65.87 35.06
C ARG A 467 18.54 67.34 34.82
N VAL A 468 18.31 68.20 35.82
CA VAL A 468 18.71 69.62 35.81
C VAL A 468 19.51 69.93 37.09
N PRO A 469 20.79 70.33 36.99
CA PRO A 469 21.62 70.38 35.78
C PRO A 469 21.83 68.98 35.17
N GLN A 470 22.20 68.93 33.88
CA GLN A 470 22.48 67.67 33.17
C GLN A 470 23.58 66.89 33.88
N ASP A 471 23.32 65.61 34.18
CA ASP A 471 24.32 64.73 34.78
C ASP A 471 25.12 64.04 33.66
N ARG A 472 26.44 64.09 33.74
CA ARG A 472 27.35 63.59 32.69
C ARG A 472 28.43 62.72 33.30
N TRP A 473 28.61 61.54 32.74
CA TRP A 473 29.69 60.64 33.11
C TRP A 473 30.14 59.79 31.92
N PHE A 474 31.26 59.11 32.10
CA PHE A 474 31.80 58.19 31.11
C PHE A 474 32.01 56.82 31.76
N GLY A 475 32.01 55.80 30.92
CA GLY A 475 32.39 54.44 31.28
C GLY A 475 33.08 53.75 30.12
N SER A 476 33.48 52.51 30.35
CA SER A 476 34.13 51.67 29.37
C SER A 476 33.26 50.46 29.04
N GLY A 477 33.51 49.83 27.89
CA GLY A 477 32.88 48.59 27.49
C GLY A 477 33.73 47.80 26.51
N ALA A 478 33.29 46.60 26.16
CA ALA A 478 33.96 45.73 25.22
C ALA A 478 33.00 45.23 24.13
N LEU A 479 33.40 45.35 22.87
CA LEU A 479 32.64 44.88 21.72
C LEU A 479 32.62 43.34 21.70
N LEU A 480 31.42 42.73 21.69
CA LEU A 480 31.23 41.26 21.61
C LEU A 480 30.92 40.77 20.19
N SER A 481 30.25 41.61 19.38
CA SER A 481 29.96 41.35 17.97
C SER A 481 29.90 42.67 17.20
N ASP A 482 29.52 42.64 15.93
CA ASP A 482 29.23 43.84 15.14
C ASP A 482 28.03 44.67 15.66
N LEU A 483 27.26 44.17 16.64
CA LEU A 483 26.07 44.84 17.19
C LEU A 483 26.03 44.97 18.71
N TRP A 484 26.86 44.24 19.44
CA TRP A 484 26.71 44.11 20.88
C TRP A 484 27.94 44.58 21.63
N VAL A 485 27.75 45.37 22.69
CA VAL A 485 28.78 45.84 23.61
C VAL A 485 28.45 45.38 25.03
N LEU A 486 29.45 44.84 25.72
CA LEU A 486 29.39 44.42 27.11
C LEU A 486 29.95 45.52 28.03
N THR A 487 29.30 45.76 29.16
CA THR A 487 29.76 46.70 30.19
C THR A 487 29.17 46.35 31.56
N ALA A 488 29.47 47.13 32.59
CA ALA A 488 28.88 47.02 33.92
C ALA A 488 27.49 47.69 33.99
N ALA A 489 26.57 47.14 34.77
CA ALA A 489 25.21 47.67 34.91
C ALA A 489 25.19 49.05 35.60
N HIS A 490 26.07 49.28 36.57
CA HIS A 490 26.13 50.55 37.29
C HIS A 490 26.48 51.73 36.38
N VAL A 491 27.21 51.50 35.27
CA VAL A 491 27.56 52.53 34.28
C VAL A 491 26.32 53.04 33.56
N LEU A 492 25.33 52.17 33.34
CA LEU A 492 24.13 52.46 32.56
C LEU A 492 22.86 52.60 33.43
N ARG A 493 23.00 52.58 34.76
CA ARG A 493 21.89 52.79 35.69
C ARG A 493 21.61 54.28 35.86
N SER A 494 20.36 54.69 35.71
CA SER A 494 19.93 56.04 36.09
C SER A 494 20.02 56.22 37.61
N ARG A 495 20.69 57.27 38.07
CA ARG A 495 20.81 57.58 39.50
C ARG A 495 19.46 58.02 40.05
N ARG A 496 18.92 57.29 41.03
CA ARG A 496 17.65 57.60 41.71
C ARG A 496 17.77 57.44 43.22
N ARG A 497 16.86 58.09 43.97
CA ARG A 497 16.79 58.02 45.45
C ARG A 497 16.10 56.74 45.95
N ASP A 498 15.21 56.17 45.15
CA ASP A 498 14.60 54.88 45.40
C ASP A 498 15.51 53.73 44.95
N ALA A 499 15.24 52.52 45.45
CA ALA A 499 16.03 51.33 45.12
C ALA A 499 15.73 50.75 43.72
N SER A 500 14.94 51.45 42.89
CA SER A 500 14.60 50.98 41.54
C SER A 500 15.83 50.93 40.63
N VAL A 501 15.87 49.89 39.79
CA VAL A 501 16.93 49.66 38.81
C VAL A 501 16.37 49.96 37.44
N VAL A 502 16.61 51.18 36.96
CA VAL A 502 16.14 51.65 35.66
C VAL A 502 17.35 52.02 34.81
N PRO A 503 17.47 51.52 33.57
CA PRO A 503 18.53 51.96 32.67
C PRO A 503 18.36 53.42 32.30
N VAL A 504 19.48 54.07 31.96
CA VAL A 504 19.46 55.36 31.25
C VAL A 504 18.78 55.16 29.89
N ALA A 505 18.12 56.20 29.37
CA ALA A 505 17.50 56.16 28.05
C ALA A 505 18.57 55.93 26.96
N PRO A 506 18.36 55.02 25.98
CA PRO A 506 19.35 54.72 24.94
C PRO A 506 19.88 55.95 24.18
N GLU A 507 19.03 56.95 23.94
CA GLU A 507 19.37 58.20 23.26
C GLU A 507 20.36 59.10 24.04
N HIS A 508 20.49 58.88 25.35
CA HIS A 508 21.46 59.59 26.21
C HIS A 508 22.85 58.93 26.19
N VAL A 509 22.99 57.78 25.52
CA VAL A 509 24.23 57.00 25.49
C VAL A 509 24.82 57.00 24.08
N GLN A 510 26.10 57.35 23.98
CA GLN A 510 26.86 57.23 22.74
C GLN A 510 28.05 56.30 22.95
N VAL A 511 28.24 55.36 22.02
CA VAL A 511 29.34 54.39 22.03
C VAL A 511 30.38 54.81 21.00
N PHE A 512 31.65 54.92 21.42
CA PHE A 512 32.77 55.22 20.54
C PHE A 512 33.71 54.02 20.47
N LEU A 513 33.98 53.55 19.25
CA LEU A 513 34.84 52.39 18.96
C LEU A 513 36.05 52.82 18.13
N GLY A 514 37.18 52.13 18.28
CA GLY A 514 38.43 52.48 17.59
C GLY A 514 39.02 53.82 18.02
N LEU A 515 38.55 54.36 19.15
CA LEU A 515 39.03 55.61 19.73
C LEU A 515 40.30 55.34 20.54
N HIS A 516 41.36 56.10 20.28
CA HIS A 516 42.62 55.97 21.00
C HIS A 516 42.92 57.15 21.94
N ARG A 517 42.52 58.37 21.54
CA ARG A 517 42.62 59.60 22.34
C ARG A 517 41.24 60.18 22.58
N ILE A 518 40.94 60.62 23.81
CA ILE A 518 39.63 61.19 24.15
C ILE A 518 39.39 62.49 23.36
N ARG A 519 40.42 63.31 23.16
CA ARG A 519 40.29 64.56 22.36
C ARG A 519 39.83 64.33 20.92
N ASP A 520 40.08 63.15 20.36
CA ASP A 520 39.67 62.80 19.00
C ASP A 520 38.20 62.33 18.89
N LYS A 521 37.44 62.37 19.99
CA LYS A 521 36.02 61.98 20.05
C LYS A 521 35.18 62.62 18.94
N HIS A 522 35.40 63.92 18.67
CA HIS A 522 34.70 64.67 17.62
C HIS A 522 35.00 64.19 16.19
N ARG A 523 36.12 63.47 15.98
CA ARG A 523 36.55 62.93 14.68
C ARG A 523 36.20 61.46 14.51
N SER A 524 35.77 60.79 15.58
CA SER A 524 35.42 59.37 15.57
C SER A 524 33.92 59.16 15.32
N ASN A 525 33.58 58.09 14.60
CA ASN A 525 32.20 57.73 14.34
C ASN A 525 31.56 57.15 15.60
N SER A 526 30.67 57.91 16.25
CA SER A 526 29.86 57.38 17.34
C SER A 526 28.79 56.41 16.83
N ARG A 527 28.34 55.51 17.71
CA ARG A 527 27.24 54.58 17.48
C ARG A 527 26.13 54.86 18.47
N SER A 528 24.92 55.04 17.95
CA SER A 528 23.70 55.15 18.74
C SER A 528 23.30 53.78 19.30
N VAL A 529 22.66 53.80 20.46
CA VAL A 529 22.19 52.60 21.15
C VAL A 529 20.72 52.38 20.82
N ASP A 530 20.37 51.15 20.39
CA ASP A 530 19.00 50.68 20.15
C ASP A 530 18.35 50.28 21.47
N ARG A 531 19.08 49.51 22.29
CA ARG A 531 18.57 48.95 23.54
C ARG A 531 19.66 48.79 24.59
N ILE A 532 19.31 49.08 25.84
CA ILE A 532 20.14 48.83 27.02
C ILE A 532 19.49 47.73 27.85
N LEU A 533 20.28 46.72 28.20
CA LEU A 533 19.85 45.55 28.98
C LEU A 533 20.70 45.45 30.25
N LEU A 534 20.17 45.90 31.38
CA LEU A 534 20.77 45.61 32.68
C LEU A 534 20.44 44.17 33.09
N HIS A 535 21.35 43.51 33.79
CA HIS A 535 21.03 42.20 34.36
C HIS A 535 19.84 42.32 35.34
N PRO A 536 18.82 41.44 35.27
CA PRO A 536 17.57 41.58 36.02
C PRO A 536 17.76 41.54 37.54
N HIS A 537 18.82 40.89 38.01
CA HIS A 537 19.15 40.76 39.44
C HIS A 537 20.29 41.69 39.89
N PHE A 538 20.56 42.78 39.15
CA PHE A 538 21.56 43.74 39.54
C PHE A 538 21.19 44.45 40.86
N GLY A 539 22.06 44.36 41.86
CA GLY A 539 21.86 44.96 43.18
C GLY A 539 22.58 46.31 43.31
N PRO A 540 21.88 47.47 43.30
CA PRO A 540 22.54 48.78 43.32
C PRO A 540 23.20 49.13 44.66
N SER A 541 22.89 48.42 45.74
CA SER A 541 23.47 48.63 47.07
C SER A 541 24.76 47.84 47.32
N ASN A 542 24.91 46.68 46.68
CA ASN A 542 26.04 45.76 46.89
C ASN A 542 26.81 45.43 45.60
N TYR A 543 26.40 46.02 44.47
CA TYR A 543 26.96 45.79 43.14
C TYR A 543 26.94 44.32 42.69
N ASN A 544 26.08 43.47 43.29
CA ASN A 544 25.96 42.09 42.87
C ASN A 544 25.32 41.99 41.48
N ASN A 545 25.83 41.10 40.63
CA ASN A 545 25.40 40.94 39.23
C ASN A 545 25.54 42.22 38.38
N ASP A 546 26.62 42.96 38.57
CA ASP A 546 26.91 44.21 37.87
C ASP A 546 27.39 43.98 36.42
N ILE A 547 26.44 43.67 35.54
CA ILE A 547 26.68 43.39 34.12
C ILE A 547 25.51 43.89 33.25
N ALA A 548 25.83 44.43 32.08
CA ALA A 548 24.86 44.95 31.12
C ALA A 548 25.32 44.78 29.67
N LEU A 549 24.34 44.75 28.76
CA LEU A 549 24.55 44.71 27.32
C LEU A 549 23.94 45.95 26.65
N LEU A 550 24.65 46.51 25.68
CA LEU A 550 24.11 47.51 24.76
C LEU A 550 24.00 46.89 23.37
N LYS A 551 22.84 47.06 22.75
CA LYS A 551 22.62 46.76 21.33
C LYS A 551 22.77 48.05 20.53
N LEU A 552 23.59 48.04 19.48
CA LEU A 552 23.80 49.18 18.59
C LEU A 552 22.72 49.24 17.52
N VAL A 553 22.33 50.45 17.09
CA VAL A 553 21.32 50.65 16.04
C VAL A 553 21.79 50.12 14.68
N ARG A 554 23.08 50.24 14.38
CA ARG A 554 23.69 49.80 13.11
C ARG A 554 24.89 48.92 13.36
N ARG A 555 25.05 47.90 12.51
CA ARG A 555 26.22 47.00 12.50
C ARG A 555 27.50 47.83 12.31
N VAL A 556 28.53 47.47 13.07
CA VAL A 556 29.85 48.10 12.99
C VAL A 556 30.73 47.31 12.03
N GLU A 557 31.38 48.02 11.12
CA GLU A 557 32.37 47.42 10.22
C GLU A 557 33.66 47.12 10.99
N PHE A 558 34.15 45.89 10.86
CA PHE A 558 35.40 45.48 11.49
C PHE A 558 36.60 46.04 10.72
N SER A 559 37.59 46.52 11.46
CA SER A 559 38.83 47.10 10.93
C SER A 559 40.03 46.64 11.75
N SER A 560 41.21 47.23 11.53
CA SER A 560 42.36 47.01 12.42
C SER A 560 42.13 47.54 13.85
N ASN A 561 41.28 48.55 14.01
CA ASN A 561 41.05 49.23 15.29
C ASN A 561 39.69 48.87 15.93
N VAL A 562 38.85 48.10 15.23
CA VAL A 562 37.51 47.72 15.70
C VAL A 562 37.29 46.23 15.43
N ARG A 563 37.32 45.42 16.49
CA ARG A 563 37.13 43.95 16.45
C ARG A 563 36.57 43.46 17.77
N PRO A 564 35.75 42.41 17.79
CA PRO A 564 35.17 41.91 19.02
C PRO A 564 36.16 41.13 19.88
N VAL A 565 35.99 41.14 21.19
CA VAL A 565 36.65 40.24 22.15
C VAL A 565 35.87 38.93 22.25
N CYS A 566 36.53 37.83 22.56
CA CYS A 566 35.84 36.56 22.79
C CYS A 566 35.17 36.53 24.17
N LEU A 567 34.04 35.84 24.26
CA LEU A 567 33.50 35.40 25.55
C LEU A 567 34.35 34.22 26.07
N PRO A 568 34.44 34.04 27.40
CA PRO A 568 35.12 32.88 27.96
C PRO A 568 34.40 31.58 27.57
N PRO A 569 35.12 30.45 27.48
CA PRO A 569 34.50 29.15 27.24
C PRO A 569 33.54 28.79 28.37
N ALA A 570 32.59 27.90 28.07
CA ALA A 570 31.62 27.41 29.05
C ALA A 570 32.33 26.77 30.26
N PRO A 571 31.74 26.84 31.46
CA PRO A 571 32.38 26.44 32.73
C PRO A 571 32.77 24.95 32.84
N HIS A 572 32.49 24.12 31.83
CA HIS A 572 32.91 22.71 31.77
C HIS A 572 34.33 22.50 31.20
N GLN A 573 34.99 23.55 30.71
CA GLN A 573 36.42 23.51 30.36
C GLN A 573 37.22 24.29 31.40
N GLU A 574 37.97 23.57 32.24
CA GLU A 574 38.83 24.10 33.32
C GLU A 574 39.94 25.07 32.86
N LEU A 575 40.09 25.31 31.55
CA LEU A 575 41.24 25.95 30.93
C LEU A 575 41.33 27.47 31.13
N LEU A 576 40.25 28.15 31.52
CA LEU A 576 40.22 29.62 31.70
C LEU A 576 39.56 30.05 33.02
N VAL A 577 39.60 29.19 34.04
CA VAL A 577 39.33 29.65 35.41
C VAL A 577 40.53 30.49 35.83
N PRO A 578 40.37 31.76 36.21
CA PRO A 578 41.51 32.54 36.65
C PRO A 578 42.07 31.91 37.91
N SER A 579 43.19 31.21 37.77
CA SER A 579 43.96 30.75 38.92
C SER A 579 44.46 31.98 39.67
N PRO A 580 44.60 31.91 41.00
CA PRO A 580 45.40 32.89 41.72
C PRO A 580 46.74 33.11 40.99
N ASP A 581 47.19 34.37 40.89
CA ASP A 581 48.41 34.80 40.20
C ASP A 581 48.36 34.82 38.65
N SER A 582 47.26 34.37 38.03
CA SER A 582 47.06 34.57 36.59
C SER A 582 47.01 36.06 36.25
N LEU A 583 47.70 36.48 35.20
CA LEU A 583 47.80 37.90 34.84
C LEU A 583 46.79 38.24 33.75
N GLY A 584 45.90 39.19 34.03
CA GLY A 584 45.05 39.80 33.01
C GLY A 584 45.41 41.24 32.72
N VAL A 585 44.79 41.78 31.68
CA VAL A 585 45.02 43.14 31.20
C VAL A 585 43.71 43.91 31.27
N VAL A 586 43.76 45.13 31.80
CA VAL A 586 42.65 46.08 31.78
C VAL A 586 43.11 47.31 31.02
N ALA A 587 42.24 47.82 30.15
CA ALA A 587 42.47 49.06 29.42
C ALA A 587 41.34 50.07 29.69
N GLY A 588 41.72 51.34 29.83
CA GLY A 588 40.76 52.39 30.14
C GLY A 588 41.38 53.77 30.19
N TRP A 589 40.53 54.75 30.50
CA TRP A 589 40.86 56.17 30.51
C TRP A 589 40.73 56.78 31.92
N GLY A 590 40.80 55.97 32.97
CA GLY A 590 40.58 56.39 34.36
C GLY A 590 41.39 57.60 34.85
N VAL A 591 40.93 58.17 35.97
CA VAL A 591 41.55 59.30 36.69
C VAL A 591 42.88 58.86 37.32
N PHE A 592 43.94 59.66 37.16
CA PHE A 592 45.23 59.44 37.82
C PHE A 592 45.51 60.53 38.87
N THR A 593 46.09 60.15 40.01
CA THR A 593 46.66 61.09 41.00
C THR A 593 48.18 61.21 40.78
N PRO A 594 48.73 62.41 40.49
CA PRO A 594 50.17 62.57 40.38
C PRO A 594 50.82 62.59 41.77
N THR A 595 51.58 61.55 42.12
CA THR A 595 52.38 61.53 43.36
C THR A 595 53.82 62.00 43.12
N GLY A 596 54.12 63.20 43.65
CA GLY A 596 55.36 63.59 44.35
C GLY A 596 56.73 63.51 43.65
N SER A 597 57.27 64.66 43.23
CA SER A 597 58.70 64.97 43.36
C SER A 597 58.90 66.42 43.82
N ALA A 598 59.64 66.57 44.92
CA ALA A 598 59.86 67.79 45.69
C ALA A 598 60.55 68.92 44.92
N SER A 599 60.05 70.16 45.09
CA SER A 599 60.81 71.32 45.61
C SER A 599 60.08 72.64 45.27
N SER A 600 59.45 73.26 46.27
CA SER A 600 59.70 74.65 46.69
C SER A 600 58.57 75.11 47.62
N PRO A 601 58.85 75.60 48.83
CA PRO A 601 57.84 76.22 49.67
C PRO A 601 57.65 77.66 49.20
N LEU A 602 56.40 78.11 49.01
CA LEU A 602 55.93 79.47 49.32
C LEU A 602 54.49 79.67 48.78
N LEU A 603 53.60 80.02 49.72
CA LEU A 603 52.40 80.86 49.57
C LEU A 603 51.35 80.46 48.50
N SER A 604 50.24 79.84 48.91
CA SER A 604 48.87 80.36 48.71
C SER A 604 47.76 79.40 49.18
N ASP A 605 46.87 79.95 50.02
CA ASP A 605 45.43 79.72 50.23
C ASP A 605 44.81 78.33 50.53
N PRO A 606 43.97 78.18 51.59
CA PRO A 606 43.14 77.01 51.81
C PRO A 606 41.79 77.18 51.11
N GLY A 607 41.62 76.59 49.93
CA GLY A 607 40.32 76.47 49.29
C GLY A 607 40.40 76.12 47.80
N VAL A 608 39.66 75.08 47.41
CA VAL A 608 39.53 74.49 46.05
C VAL A 608 40.56 73.39 45.74
N ALA A 609 40.19 72.13 46.01
CA ALA A 609 40.82 70.98 45.39
C ALA A 609 40.30 70.82 43.95
N GLU A 610 41.19 70.92 42.96
CA GLU A 610 40.93 70.62 41.55
C GLU A 610 40.47 69.16 41.35
N PRO A 611 39.50 68.87 40.45
CA PRO A 611 39.10 67.49 40.15
C PRO A 611 40.22 66.74 39.41
N GLY A 612 40.55 65.54 39.87
CA GLY A 612 41.64 64.71 39.32
C GLY A 612 41.57 64.52 37.79
N ALA A 613 42.72 64.65 37.12
CA ALA A 613 42.82 64.64 35.66
C ALA A 613 42.63 63.23 35.06
N VAL A 614 41.84 63.15 33.99
CA VAL A 614 41.58 61.95 33.16
C VAL A 614 42.71 61.80 32.12
N ALA A 615 43.16 60.57 31.85
CA ALA A 615 44.20 60.34 30.83
C ALA A 615 43.68 60.59 29.40
N ASP A 616 44.38 61.38 28.58
CA ASP A 616 43.96 61.67 27.19
C ASP A 616 44.13 60.45 26.26
N VAL A 617 45.20 59.67 26.46
CA VAL A 617 45.51 58.46 25.67
C VAL A 617 45.03 57.24 26.43
N LEU A 618 44.45 56.25 25.74
CA LEU A 618 44.06 54.96 26.34
C LEU A 618 45.25 54.35 27.09
N GLN A 619 45.08 54.07 28.37
CA GLN A 619 46.07 53.38 29.19
C GLN A 619 45.70 51.92 29.36
N TYR A 620 46.69 51.09 29.72
CA TYR A 620 46.45 49.72 30.13
C TYR A 620 47.40 49.30 31.26
N VAL A 621 46.95 48.34 32.06
CA VAL A 621 47.70 47.77 33.17
C VAL A 621 47.53 46.26 33.20
N LYS A 622 48.59 45.56 33.60
CA LYS A 622 48.58 44.11 33.83
C LYS A 622 48.45 43.84 35.32
N LEU A 623 47.41 43.10 35.73
CA LEU A 623 47.05 42.85 37.12
C LEU A 623 46.95 41.34 37.38
N PRO A 624 47.50 40.83 38.49
CA PRO A 624 47.29 39.45 38.90
C PRO A 624 45.90 39.28 39.51
N VAL A 625 45.29 38.12 39.27
CA VAL A 625 44.06 37.72 39.95
C VAL A 625 44.40 37.31 41.37
N VAL A 626 43.64 37.86 42.32
CA VAL A 626 43.76 37.60 43.75
C VAL A 626 42.86 36.42 44.11
N SER A 627 43.31 35.59 45.06
CA SER A 627 42.49 34.48 45.55
C SER A 627 41.18 34.98 46.19
N GLN A 628 40.11 34.21 46.05
CA GLN A 628 38.78 34.60 46.54
C GLN A 628 38.79 34.82 48.07
N ASP A 629 39.52 33.97 48.81
CA ASP A 629 39.62 34.03 50.27
C ASP A 629 40.38 35.27 50.73
N GLU A 630 41.48 35.61 50.06
CA GLU A 630 42.24 36.83 50.35
C GLU A 630 41.41 38.08 50.05
N CYS A 631 40.68 38.12 48.93
CA CYS A 631 39.84 39.27 48.63
C CYS A 631 38.71 39.45 49.64
N ARG A 632 38.03 38.36 50.04
CA ARG A 632 37.02 38.38 51.11
C ARG A 632 37.60 38.87 52.43
N ALA A 633 38.77 38.34 52.81
CA ALA A 633 39.44 38.72 54.04
C ALA A 633 39.83 40.20 54.04
N SER A 634 40.32 40.73 52.91
CA SER A 634 40.69 42.14 52.82
C SER A 634 39.49 43.07 53.00
N TYR A 635 38.37 42.81 52.30
CA TYR A 635 37.19 43.66 52.41
C TYR A 635 36.46 43.51 53.75
N ALA A 636 36.43 42.31 54.34
CA ALA A 636 35.90 42.09 55.67
C ALA A 636 36.68 42.86 56.76
N ALA A 637 37.99 43.09 56.56
CA ALA A 637 38.83 43.84 57.49
C ALA A 637 38.65 45.36 57.40
N HIS A 638 38.28 45.90 56.23
CA HIS A 638 38.24 47.35 55.96
C HIS A 638 36.83 47.96 55.82
N SER A 639 35.77 47.16 55.65
CA SER A 639 34.41 47.69 55.43
C SER A 639 33.30 46.74 55.89
N ILE A 640 32.35 47.27 56.68
CA ILE A 640 31.20 46.51 57.22
C ILE A 640 30.06 46.35 56.17
N GLY A 641 30.07 47.14 55.09
CA GLY A 641 28.94 47.27 54.16
C GLY A 641 29.03 46.54 52.82
N TYR A 642 30.19 45.99 52.45
CA TYR A 642 30.41 45.39 51.12
C TYR A 642 30.87 43.93 51.25
N ASN A 643 30.17 43.01 50.57
CA ASN A 643 30.44 41.57 50.64
C ASN A 643 30.84 41.02 49.26
N ILE A 644 31.97 40.32 49.19
CA ILE A 644 32.49 39.71 47.96
C ILE A 644 31.76 38.38 47.68
N THR A 645 30.92 38.39 46.66
CA THR A 645 30.10 37.23 46.25
C THR A 645 30.81 36.33 45.22
N ASP A 646 30.24 35.16 44.91
CA ASP A 646 30.78 34.24 43.90
C ASP A 646 30.61 34.73 42.45
N SER A 647 29.82 35.79 42.24
CA SER A 647 29.68 36.48 40.96
C SER A 647 30.81 37.50 40.73
N MET A 648 31.73 37.64 41.69
CA MET A 648 32.84 38.58 41.67
C MET A 648 34.19 37.85 41.76
N PHE A 649 35.26 38.51 41.33
CA PHE A 649 36.64 38.19 41.65
C PHE A 649 37.45 39.49 41.78
N CYS A 650 38.66 39.40 42.32
CA CYS A 650 39.48 40.58 42.55
C CYS A 650 40.81 40.47 41.84
N ALA A 651 41.36 41.61 41.43
CA ALA A 651 42.67 41.67 40.80
C ALA A 651 43.42 42.91 41.27
N GLY A 652 44.71 42.76 41.57
CA GLY A 652 45.53 43.83 42.13
C GLY A 652 46.76 43.31 42.84
N PHE A 653 47.69 44.20 43.15
CA PHE A 653 48.90 43.85 43.89
C PHE A 653 48.69 44.08 45.41
N PRO A 654 49.17 43.18 46.28
CA PRO A 654 48.99 43.31 47.73
C PRO A 654 49.70 44.55 48.29
N GLU A 655 50.79 45.00 47.65
CA GLU A 655 51.51 46.21 48.04
C GLU A 655 50.78 47.51 47.67
N GLY A 656 49.69 47.44 46.89
CA GLY A 656 49.02 48.61 46.34
C GLY A 656 49.82 49.27 45.20
N GLY A 657 49.54 50.54 44.94
CA GLY A 657 50.15 51.40 43.93
C GLY A 657 49.62 51.23 42.50
N ARG A 658 48.82 50.20 42.22
CA ARG A 658 48.22 49.96 40.89
C ARG A 658 46.83 49.37 41.04
N ASP A 659 45.83 50.09 40.60
CA ASP A 659 44.45 49.63 40.59
C ASP A 659 43.68 50.30 39.45
N THR A 660 42.50 49.79 39.12
CA THR A 660 41.55 50.44 38.22
C THR A 660 40.84 51.57 38.95
N CYS A 661 40.83 52.77 38.38
CA CYS A 661 40.31 53.96 39.05
C CYS A 661 38.99 54.45 38.41
N VAL A 662 38.41 55.51 38.99
CA VAL A 662 37.21 56.18 38.46
C VAL A 662 37.41 56.49 36.97
N GLY A 663 36.53 55.95 36.12
CA GLY A 663 36.61 56.10 34.66
C GLY A 663 36.94 54.82 33.88
N ASP A 664 37.43 53.78 34.55
CA ASP A 664 37.60 52.44 33.98
C ASP A 664 36.36 51.54 34.16
N SER A 665 35.34 52.04 34.87
CA SER A 665 34.08 51.36 35.15
C SER A 665 33.46 50.71 33.92
N GLY A 666 33.16 49.42 34.00
CA GLY A 666 32.63 48.61 32.90
C GLY A 666 33.66 48.15 31.86
N GLY A 667 34.92 48.56 32.00
CA GLY A 667 36.03 48.10 31.17
C GLY A 667 36.30 46.61 31.35
N ALA A 668 36.83 45.98 30.29
CA ALA A 668 37.05 44.54 30.28
C ALA A 668 38.41 44.16 30.88
N PHE A 669 38.39 43.21 31.81
CA PHE A 669 39.55 42.43 32.22
C PHE A 669 39.71 41.25 31.26
N VAL A 670 40.73 41.32 30.42
CA VAL A 670 40.96 40.35 29.34
C VAL A 670 42.20 39.50 29.59
N VAL A 671 42.13 38.24 29.18
CA VAL A 671 43.24 37.28 29.24
C VAL A 671 43.43 36.66 27.86
N GLU A 672 44.68 36.43 27.49
CA GLU A 672 45.02 35.66 26.29
C GLU A 672 44.98 34.17 26.62
N ASP A 673 44.19 33.42 25.87
CA ASP A 673 44.23 31.97 25.89
C ASP A 673 45.51 31.49 25.18
N GLU A 674 46.36 30.76 25.90
CA GLU A 674 47.62 30.22 25.37
C GLU A 674 47.41 29.23 24.21
N VAL A 675 46.27 28.52 24.20
CA VAL A 675 45.95 27.49 23.20
C VAL A 675 45.40 28.13 21.93
N THR A 676 44.32 28.90 22.04
CA THR A 676 43.67 29.49 20.86
C THR A 676 44.35 30.77 20.37
N ARG A 677 45.27 31.34 21.18
CA ARG A 677 45.92 32.64 20.95
C ARG A 677 44.88 33.75 20.72
N ARG A 678 43.73 33.64 21.41
CA ARG A 678 42.63 34.61 21.38
C ARG A 678 42.45 35.25 22.74
N TRP A 679 42.07 36.52 22.71
CA TRP A 679 41.76 37.31 23.89
C TRP A 679 40.30 37.15 24.27
N ALA A 680 40.06 36.78 25.53
CA ALA A 680 38.73 36.61 26.09
C ALA A 680 38.50 37.53 27.29
N VAL A 681 37.25 38.00 27.46
CA VAL A 681 36.84 38.84 28.60
C VAL A 681 36.47 37.98 29.81
N LEU A 682 37.29 37.98 30.86
CA LEU A 682 37.00 37.24 32.10
C LEU A 682 36.24 38.08 33.12
N GLY A 683 36.46 39.39 33.12
CA GLY A 683 35.90 40.30 34.11
C GLY A 683 35.46 41.65 33.55
N LEU A 684 34.62 42.34 34.31
CA LEU A 684 34.24 43.72 34.06
C LEU A 684 34.52 44.54 35.32
N VAL A 685 35.20 45.69 35.18
CA VAL A 685 35.49 46.60 36.30
C VAL A 685 34.16 47.03 36.95
N SER A 686 33.94 46.66 38.21
CA SER A 686 32.68 46.90 38.91
C SER A 686 32.83 47.99 39.98
N TRP A 687 33.63 47.75 41.02
CA TRP A 687 33.88 48.70 42.11
C TRP A 687 35.23 48.45 42.77
N GLY A 688 35.63 49.35 43.68
CA GLY A 688 36.89 49.27 44.42
C GLY A 688 36.75 49.84 45.83
N GLY A 689 37.86 49.85 46.58
CA GLY A 689 37.91 50.40 47.93
C GLY A 689 37.51 51.87 48.05
N PRO A 690 37.06 52.33 49.24
CA PRO A 690 36.79 53.75 49.49
C PRO A 690 38.05 54.62 49.63
N ASP A 691 39.23 54.01 49.85
CA ASP A 691 40.52 54.69 49.94
C ASP A 691 41.09 55.07 48.55
N GLU A 692 42.15 55.90 48.51
CA GLU A 692 42.80 56.30 47.26
C GLU A 692 43.13 55.09 46.36
N CYS A 693 42.92 55.25 45.05
CA CYS A 693 43.16 54.21 44.06
C CYS A 693 44.59 53.65 44.17
N GLY A 694 44.72 52.34 44.41
CA GLY A 694 46.01 51.72 44.70
C GLY A 694 46.42 51.73 46.18
N ALA A 695 45.48 51.87 47.12
CA ALA A 695 45.76 51.64 48.54
C ALA A 695 46.27 50.19 48.79
N GLN A 696 47.14 50.04 49.79
CA GLN A 696 47.72 48.75 50.15
C GLN A 696 46.62 47.76 50.56
N ARG A 697 46.67 46.52 50.05
CA ARG A 697 45.65 45.47 50.25
C ARG A 697 44.23 45.80 49.76
N MET A 698 44.02 46.89 49.04
CA MET A 698 42.73 47.16 48.39
C MET A 698 42.79 46.71 46.92
N TYR A 699 41.92 45.79 46.55
CA TYR A 699 41.92 45.15 45.23
C TYR A 699 40.71 45.60 44.41
N GLY A 700 40.89 45.91 43.12
CA GLY A 700 39.76 46.15 42.22
C GLY A 700 38.84 44.91 42.15
N VAL A 701 37.53 45.13 42.24
CA VAL A 701 36.50 44.09 42.20
C VAL A 701 35.86 44.06 40.81
N TYR A 702 35.83 42.86 40.23
CA TYR A 702 35.39 42.60 38.87
C TYR A 702 34.19 41.66 38.85
N THR A 703 33.21 41.94 38.01
CA THR A 703 32.12 41.00 37.72
C THR A 703 32.65 39.82 36.93
N ARG A 704 32.45 38.59 37.42
CA ARG A 704 32.93 37.33 36.82
C ARG A 704 32.06 36.94 35.62
N VAL A 705 32.50 37.26 34.40
CA VAL A 705 31.70 37.10 33.16
C VAL A 705 31.30 35.65 32.90
N SER A 706 32.12 34.67 33.29
CA SER A 706 31.80 33.24 33.12
C SER A 706 30.51 32.80 33.83
N ARG A 707 30.10 33.50 34.89
CA ARG A 707 28.81 33.24 35.60
C ARG A 707 27.60 33.72 34.82
N PHE A 708 27.77 34.57 33.83
CA PHE A 708 26.68 35.21 33.07
C PHE A 708 26.64 34.78 31.60
N LEU A 709 27.44 33.79 31.19
CA LEU A 709 27.52 33.35 29.79
C LEU A 709 26.17 32.93 29.21
N GLU A 710 25.38 32.19 29.98
CA GLU A 710 24.05 31.76 29.56
C GLU A 710 23.12 32.96 29.34
N TRP A 711 23.10 33.91 30.28
CA TRP A 711 22.34 35.15 30.14
C TRP A 711 22.77 35.95 28.91
N ILE A 712 24.08 36.12 28.72
CA ILE A 712 24.66 36.83 27.56
C ILE A 712 24.21 36.16 26.26
N GLN A 713 24.45 34.85 26.09
CA GLN A 713 24.10 34.10 24.88
C GLN A 713 22.60 34.14 24.58
N ASN A 714 21.76 34.05 25.62
CA ASN A 714 20.31 34.17 25.47
C ASN A 714 19.88 35.55 24.96
N GLN A 715 20.53 36.63 25.36
CA GLN A 715 20.23 37.96 24.81
C GLN A 715 20.72 38.12 23.36
N LEU A 716 21.90 37.58 23.04
CA LEU A 716 22.50 37.66 21.69
C LEU A 716 21.69 36.91 20.62
N ARG A 717 20.99 35.82 20.98
CA ARG A 717 20.23 34.96 20.06
C ARG A 717 18.79 35.41 19.81
N ARG A 718 18.26 36.36 20.59
CA ARG A 718 16.86 36.80 20.44
C ARG A 718 16.69 37.56 19.12
N PRO A 719 15.80 37.12 18.20
CA PRO A 719 15.50 37.87 16.99
C PRO A 719 14.91 39.24 17.36
N PRO A 720 15.04 40.26 16.50
CA PRO A 720 14.39 41.54 16.72
C PRO A 720 12.87 41.28 16.79
N GLN A 721 12.27 41.45 17.97
CA GLN A 721 10.82 41.54 18.08
C GLN A 721 10.38 42.74 17.24
N GLU A 722 9.58 42.47 16.21
CA GLU A 722 8.77 43.48 15.54
C GLU A 722 7.99 44.25 16.60
N ARG A 723 7.90 45.57 16.39
CA ARG A 723 7.11 46.47 17.22
C ARG A 723 5.69 45.90 17.26
N ASP A 724 5.15 45.67 18.46
CA ASP A 724 3.74 45.42 18.69
C ASP A 724 2.92 46.49 17.93
N GLY A 725 2.35 46.08 16.80
CA GLY A 725 1.48 46.85 15.95
C GLY A 725 0.11 46.20 15.91
N ASP A 726 -0.86 46.89 16.49
CA ASP A 726 -2.30 46.83 16.23
C ASP A 726 -2.96 45.46 16.07
N HIS A 727 -3.44 44.92 17.19
CA HIS A 727 -4.61 44.04 17.20
C HIS A 727 -5.86 44.84 16.76
N LEU A 728 -6.19 44.79 15.47
CA LEU A 728 -7.53 45.09 14.96
C LEU A 728 -8.21 43.78 14.57
N SER A 729 -9.08 43.33 15.46
CA SER A 729 -10.00 42.21 15.31
C SER A 729 -10.96 42.41 14.12
N ALA A 730 -10.96 41.45 13.20
CA ALA A 730 -11.97 41.31 12.16
C ALA A 730 -13.22 40.60 12.73
N LEU A 731 -14.40 41.19 12.49
CA LEU A 731 -15.71 40.54 12.63
C LEU A 731 -16.11 39.91 11.28
N PRO A 732 -16.90 38.82 11.29
CA PRO A 732 -17.19 38.01 10.10
C PRO A 732 -18.34 38.57 9.26
N HIS A 733 -18.24 38.39 7.94
CA HIS A 733 -19.37 38.28 7.02
C HIS A 733 -19.36 36.90 6.38
#